data_AF-A0A1R4IL17-F1
#
_entry.id   AF-A0A1R4IL17-F1
#
_cell.length_a   1.000
_cell.length_b   1.000
_cell.length_c   1.000
_cell.angle_alpha   90.00
_cell.angle_beta   90.00
_cell.angle_gamma   90.00
#
_symmetry.space_group_name_H-M   'P 1'
#
loop_
_entity.id
_entity.type
_entity.pdbx_description
1 polymer ?
#
loop_
_entity_poly.entity_id
_entity_poly.type
_entity_poly.pdbx_seq_one_letter_code
_entity_poly.pdbx_strand_id
1 'polypeptide(L)'
;MSKKIALPPTTEEAHNKLIYNSIIPKHIVRSNSFPFKTKPDKTNPYFGRIHKDLKESDNMQLSINEILGKVTEGYCIKVGAFQMQGYTPDEKSELREIYREDYNEYEIRAAAIEKKKQLELISTDLLVLDIDDRTGATDPKAVFEYSGALATYFSFSHGKTSVFHTKQNAYRLIYKLDNPITDENLLKHVQNALKTDLYDRFPQLLPVDGVKTGNNGIDTLGTGFFFGTDKKDYSINEQCKAIHVEPFAAEYAAEQELRKYTRAASTSTPLSTNDKEVLEMAEHLGDISGQLDFKEWTTVAIGLLNSAQAGVIEEETALEALSIIDGNAQNEAFYMKYKRPLGGNGSTATIGTFIKLATSSGFKRKFIDRYAAIESAEPEIPTDTIKQKEKHIPAKVIADVLNSSERKILLVSDTNSGKTYSTITACKTYLKDNPDAFVYYAAPTRALGGQVASKYDLGRSLQDDKQAHSFVNRAIYNGTRFIAGTFDKASKVLKSLPQAYKLVVVVDEAHKEVTDYNLRFKAIKNLFSIAESERVIKFLALTGTPQEIDLSNYDKRVIIERENKPDLASELLFIEYKKETLYTNAVTRIIAKEVNNGSKVLVFVNNKDEIETIRKALKKVNVKSVAVTADKRKSKTYSSLLTTEKIPEDIQVVLATNAIADGVNIENQKDYVCVIAPARNKAPFFNISLIKQASNRFRNTYKKLIIPIFIKQDLEEERLITRPNNLNGRYEWLLMDAKHTKNVIEERFRDRLDLYKPSVAEAIAGLFNTFMTKGFNFKAAYKEAEKQRLGIEYDVALVEQLKRIHKRLLTVDKRAKRYQASQDQETYYKNFPYAFKQAIMDITAIQQVNHVSMADYIKDEAEDDRTALLEELDRLEAQAALEAKEKREKVAEILTESLFDKLQMEYYSEGKINENTEFWEATKKALHKDHSSALKSIIGFLNYEQTIKELTRIQKRAQINELRNHLKYYADLKDFIKSEAAGKKNLTHTIIARLEQVFDSQTMTAGGRDELLAEVTAEFKGAKAKKTVADTFKYFFMQSDPKSKRINGNVVKVYKYELLSLKGMVSHHKFTESEIKEMYSKLHYNLKIKE
;
A
#
# COMPACT_ATOMS: atom_id res chain seq x y z
N MET A 1 -31.94 -22.27 -77.73
CA MET A 1 -32.07 -23.70 -77.36
C MET A 1 -30.68 -24.30 -77.25
N SER A 2 -30.22 -24.62 -76.03
CA SER A 2 -29.21 -25.64 -75.74
C SER A 2 -29.16 -25.85 -74.22
N LYS A 3 -29.92 -26.83 -73.73
CA LYS A 3 -29.83 -27.33 -72.35
C LYS A 3 -28.52 -28.11 -72.22
N LYS A 4 -27.64 -27.73 -71.29
CA LYS A 4 -26.64 -28.65 -70.72
C LYS A 4 -27.18 -29.15 -69.38
N ILE A 5 -27.51 -30.43 -69.35
CA ILE A 5 -27.92 -31.19 -68.16
C ILE A 5 -26.65 -31.51 -67.37
N ALA A 6 -26.58 -31.09 -66.12
CA ALA A 6 -25.57 -31.58 -65.18
C ALA A 6 -26.03 -32.94 -64.62
N LEU A 7 -25.18 -33.95 -64.70
CA LEU A 7 -25.42 -35.27 -64.10
C LEU A 7 -25.32 -35.18 -62.57
N PRO A 8 -26.14 -35.93 -61.81
CA PRO A 8 -25.99 -36.04 -60.36
C PRO A 8 -24.72 -36.84 -60.00
N PRO A 9 -24.11 -36.57 -58.83
CA PRO A 9 -22.91 -37.29 -58.40
C PRO A 9 -23.24 -38.77 -58.19
N THR A 10 -22.31 -39.64 -58.58
CA THR A 10 -22.40 -41.09 -58.41
C THR A 10 -22.40 -41.44 -56.91
N THR A 11 -23.20 -42.45 -56.56
CA THR A 11 -23.45 -42.95 -55.20
C THR A 11 -22.18 -43.32 -54.40
N GLU A 12 -21.06 -43.57 -55.06
CA GLU A 12 -19.78 -43.95 -54.46
C GLU A 12 -18.98 -42.75 -53.89
N GLU A 13 -19.08 -41.56 -54.50
CA GLU A 13 -18.48 -40.32 -53.95
C GLU A 13 -19.26 -39.83 -52.72
N ALA A 14 -20.57 -40.05 -52.69
CA ALA A 14 -21.39 -39.79 -51.51
C ALA A 14 -21.09 -40.78 -50.36
N HIS A 15 -20.83 -42.05 -50.68
CA HIS A 15 -20.51 -43.08 -49.70
C HIS A 15 -19.11 -42.89 -49.07
N ASN A 16 -18.10 -42.54 -49.88
CA ASN A 16 -16.76 -42.24 -49.38
C ASN A 16 -16.69 -40.95 -48.54
N LYS A 17 -17.50 -39.93 -48.84
CA LYS A 17 -17.68 -38.75 -47.98
C LYS A 17 -18.38 -39.07 -46.65
N LEU A 18 -19.28 -40.05 -46.64
CA LEU A 18 -19.99 -40.51 -45.44
C LEU A 18 -19.10 -41.35 -44.51
N ILE A 19 -18.19 -42.17 -45.07
CA ILE A 19 -17.23 -42.97 -44.28
C ILE A 19 -16.08 -42.11 -43.74
N TYR A 20 -15.61 -41.09 -44.47
CA TYR A 20 -14.54 -40.20 -43.97
C TYR A 20 -15.00 -39.29 -42.81
N ASN A 21 -16.29 -38.96 -42.74
CA ASN A 21 -16.87 -38.15 -41.67
C ASN A 21 -17.13 -38.93 -40.35
N SER A 22 -16.99 -40.26 -40.33
CA SER A 22 -17.30 -41.08 -39.14
C SER A 22 -16.10 -41.31 -38.20
N ILE A 23 -14.87 -40.93 -38.59
CA ILE A 23 -13.62 -41.18 -37.84
C ILE A 23 -13.06 -39.90 -37.18
N ILE A 24 -13.66 -38.73 -37.43
CA ILE A 24 -13.15 -37.45 -36.92
C ILE A 24 -13.64 -37.22 -35.47
N PRO A 25 -12.74 -36.92 -34.51
CA PRO A 25 -13.13 -36.62 -33.13
C PRO A 25 -14.19 -35.52 -33.07
N LYS A 26 -15.27 -35.79 -32.34
CA LYS A 26 -16.35 -34.82 -32.10
C LYS A 26 -16.17 -34.13 -30.76
N HIS A 27 -16.45 -32.84 -30.73
CA HIS A 27 -16.32 -31.98 -29.56
C HIS A 27 -17.69 -31.51 -29.10
N ILE A 28 -17.85 -31.37 -27.78
CA ILE A 28 -19.11 -30.88 -27.20
C ILE A 28 -19.16 -29.37 -27.37
N VAL A 29 -20.20 -28.91 -28.05
CA VAL A 29 -20.40 -27.50 -28.33
C VAL A 29 -21.87 -27.12 -28.23
N ARG A 30 -22.15 -25.83 -28.11
CA ARG A 30 -23.48 -25.25 -28.28
C ARG A 30 -23.44 -24.29 -29.46
N SER A 31 -24.39 -24.38 -30.38
CA SER A 31 -24.51 -23.50 -31.53
C SER A 31 -25.77 -22.67 -31.41
N ASN A 32 -25.70 -21.40 -31.81
CA ASN A 32 -26.90 -20.58 -31.93
C ASN A 32 -27.72 -21.00 -33.16
N SER A 33 -28.99 -20.60 -33.19
CA SER A 33 -29.96 -21.08 -34.19
C SER A 33 -29.93 -20.30 -35.52
N PHE A 34 -29.27 -19.12 -35.57
CA PHE A 34 -29.22 -18.26 -36.76
C PHE A 34 -27.83 -17.67 -37.03
N PRO A 35 -27.40 -17.58 -38.31
CA PRO A 35 -26.08 -17.06 -38.68
C PRO A 35 -26.00 -15.52 -38.61
N PHE A 36 -24.81 -15.01 -38.31
CA PHE A 36 -24.49 -13.59 -38.22
C PHE A 36 -23.59 -13.14 -39.37
N LYS A 37 -24.04 -12.11 -40.09
CA LYS A 37 -23.32 -11.57 -41.26
C LYS A 37 -22.35 -10.43 -40.93
N THR A 38 -22.36 -9.90 -39.71
CA THR A 38 -21.45 -8.83 -39.26
C THR A 38 -21.07 -9.02 -37.79
N LYS A 39 -19.88 -8.55 -37.38
CA LYS A 39 -19.46 -8.58 -35.96
C LYS A 39 -20.52 -7.88 -35.11
N PRO A 40 -21.23 -8.57 -34.21
CA PRO A 40 -22.10 -7.88 -33.28
C PRO A 40 -21.22 -7.08 -32.31
N ASP A 41 -21.37 -5.77 -32.31
CA ASP A 41 -20.90 -4.95 -31.20
C ASP A 41 -21.59 -5.44 -29.92
N LYS A 42 -20.92 -5.39 -28.76
CA LYS A 42 -21.55 -5.74 -27.46
C LYS A 42 -22.80 -4.90 -27.18
N THR A 43 -22.93 -3.79 -27.90
CA THR A 43 -24.03 -2.86 -27.87
C THR A 43 -25.26 -3.28 -28.69
N ASN A 44 -25.12 -4.31 -29.52
CA ASN A 44 -26.11 -4.76 -30.47
C ASN A 44 -27.14 -5.69 -29.77
N PRO A 45 -28.46 -5.44 -29.86
CA PRO A 45 -29.49 -6.28 -29.24
C PRO A 45 -29.45 -7.75 -29.70
N TYR A 46 -28.92 -8.02 -30.89
CA TYR A 46 -28.69 -9.39 -31.37
C TYR A 46 -27.58 -10.13 -30.58
N PHE A 47 -26.67 -9.42 -29.91
CA PHE A 47 -25.64 -10.00 -29.05
C PHE A 47 -26.21 -10.68 -27.80
N GLY A 48 -27.16 -10.03 -27.13
CA GLY A 48 -27.90 -10.61 -26.00
C GLY A 48 -28.75 -11.81 -26.42
N ARG A 49 -29.30 -11.77 -27.64
CA ARG A 49 -30.05 -12.87 -28.25
C ARG A 49 -29.17 -14.09 -28.52
N ILE A 50 -27.93 -13.93 -29.03
CA ILE A 50 -26.98 -15.04 -29.18
C ILE A 50 -26.72 -15.75 -27.84
N HIS A 51 -26.48 -14.98 -26.78
CA HIS A 51 -26.22 -15.55 -25.46
C HIS A 51 -27.44 -16.27 -24.87
N LYS A 52 -28.65 -15.75 -25.11
CA LYS A 52 -29.91 -16.39 -24.71
C LYS A 52 -30.13 -17.68 -25.49
N ASP A 53 -30.00 -17.64 -26.82
CA ASP A 53 -30.11 -18.81 -27.69
C ASP A 53 -29.08 -19.90 -27.32
N LEU A 54 -27.83 -19.55 -27.07
CA LEU A 54 -26.80 -20.51 -26.63
C LEU A 54 -27.04 -21.05 -25.22
N LYS A 55 -27.75 -20.29 -24.37
CA LYS A 55 -28.18 -20.75 -23.04
C LYS A 55 -29.30 -21.79 -23.15
N GLU A 56 -30.20 -21.58 -24.10
CA GLU A 56 -31.38 -22.41 -24.39
C GLU A 56 -31.08 -23.58 -25.35
N SER A 57 -29.96 -23.55 -26.08
CA SER A 57 -29.55 -24.62 -27.00
C SER A 57 -28.96 -25.83 -26.28
N ASP A 58 -29.30 -27.02 -26.77
CA ASP A 58 -28.71 -28.28 -26.29
C ASP A 58 -27.22 -28.40 -26.65
N ASN A 59 -26.52 -29.22 -25.86
CA ASN A 59 -25.16 -29.64 -26.19
C ASN A 59 -25.19 -30.53 -27.44
N MET A 60 -24.41 -30.18 -28.45
CA MET A 60 -24.24 -30.90 -29.70
C MET A 60 -22.82 -31.47 -29.77
N GLN A 61 -22.63 -32.54 -30.53
CA GLN A 61 -21.32 -33.09 -30.83
C GLN A 61 -20.96 -32.82 -32.29
N LEU A 62 -19.98 -31.94 -32.51
CA LEU A 62 -19.53 -31.55 -33.85
C LEU A 62 -18.03 -31.81 -34.00
N SER A 63 -17.62 -32.34 -35.14
CA SER A 63 -16.22 -32.40 -35.55
C SER A 63 -15.65 -31.00 -35.80
N ILE A 64 -14.31 -30.85 -35.80
CA ILE A 64 -13.68 -29.56 -36.08
C ILE A 64 -14.06 -28.99 -37.46
N ASN A 65 -14.26 -29.87 -38.46
CA ASN A 65 -14.75 -29.50 -39.79
C ASN A 65 -16.16 -28.91 -39.75
N GLU A 66 -17.07 -29.55 -39.01
CA GLU A 66 -18.44 -29.08 -38.84
C GLU A 66 -18.51 -27.77 -38.03
N ILE A 67 -17.65 -27.62 -37.02
CA ILE A 67 -17.49 -26.39 -36.24
C ILE A 67 -17.04 -25.24 -37.16
N LEU A 68 -15.97 -25.43 -37.93
CA LEU A 68 -15.45 -24.40 -38.83
C LEU A 68 -16.42 -24.09 -39.97
N GLY A 69 -17.08 -25.10 -40.54
CA GLY A 69 -18.14 -24.92 -41.53
C GLY A 69 -19.24 -23.98 -41.01
N LYS A 70 -19.81 -24.30 -39.85
CA LYS A 70 -20.82 -23.45 -39.19
C LYS A 70 -20.28 -22.05 -38.88
N VAL A 71 -19.05 -21.94 -38.37
CA VAL A 71 -18.44 -20.63 -38.05
C VAL A 71 -18.28 -19.77 -39.31
N THR A 72 -17.86 -20.34 -40.44
CA THR A 72 -17.71 -19.62 -41.73
C THR A 72 -19.02 -19.32 -42.44
N GLU A 73 -20.11 -19.98 -42.03
CA GLU A 73 -21.48 -19.64 -42.41
C GLU A 73 -22.08 -18.53 -41.52
N GLY A 74 -21.34 -18.08 -40.51
CA GLY A 74 -21.73 -17.01 -39.60
C GLY A 74 -22.33 -17.48 -38.27
N TYR A 75 -22.39 -18.79 -37.98
CA TYR A 75 -22.89 -19.28 -36.69
C TYR A 75 -21.86 -19.04 -35.58
N CYS A 76 -22.37 -18.72 -34.39
CA CYS A 76 -21.56 -18.59 -33.19
C CYS A 76 -21.66 -19.88 -32.37
N ILE A 77 -20.51 -20.40 -31.96
CA ILE A 77 -20.39 -21.67 -31.24
C ILE A 77 -19.72 -21.42 -29.90
N LYS A 78 -20.26 -22.01 -28.84
CA LYS A 78 -19.61 -22.07 -27.53
C LYS A 78 -19.09 -23.48 -27.29
N VAL A 79 -17.81 -23.61 -26.97
CA VAL A 79 -17.12 -24.88 -26.72
C VAL A 79 -17.26 -25.29 -25.28
N GLY A 80 -17.60 -26.56 -25.07
CA GLY A 80 -17.66 -27.20 -23.78
C GLY A 80 -19.06 -27.70 -23.47
N ALA A 81 -19.13 -28.67 -22.56
CA ALA A 81 -20.35 -29.02 -21.88
C ALA A 81 -20.66 -27.94 -20.85
N PHE A 82 -21.89 -27.44 -20.86
CA PHE A 82 -22.38 -26.48 -19.88
C PHE A 82 -23.64 -26.98 -19.21
N GLN A 83 -23.77 -26.69 -17.92
CA GLN A 83 -25.01 -26.88 -17.15
C GLN A 83 -25.46 -25.56 -16.53
N MET A 84 -26.73 -25.52 -16.14
CA MET A 84 -27.24 -24.44 -15.31
C MET A 84 -26.71 -24.58 -13.89
N GLN A 85 -26.20 -23.47 -13.33
CA GLN A 85 -25.71 -23.41 -11.96
C GLN A 85 -26.77 -23.92 -10.95
N GLY A 86 -26.38 -24.77 -10.00
CA GLY A 86 -27.26 -25.30 -8.95
C GLY A 86 -27.75 -24.23 -7.96
N TYR A 87 -28.73 -24.55 -7.11
CA TYR A 87 -29.17 -23.67 -6.00
C TYR A 87 -28.14 -23.66 -4.86
N THR A 88 -27.81 -22.48 -4.33
CA THR A 88 -26.97 -22.33 -3.13
C THR A 88 -27.71 -22.84 -1.87
N PRO A 89 -27.01 -23.13 -0.75
CA PRO A 89 -27.66 -23.55 0.49
C PRO A 89 -28.70 -22.56 1.00
N ASP A 90 -28.42 -21.26 0.91
CA ASP A 90 -29.32 -20.19 1.34
C ASP A 90 -30.55 -20.12 0.43
N GLU A 91 -30.38 -20.20 -0.90
CA GLU A 91 -31.49 -20.26 -1.87
C GLU A 91 -32.32 -21.54 -1.70
N LYS A 92 -31.70 -22.68 -1.38
CA LYS A 92 -32.41 -23.94 -1.06
C LYS A 92 -33.18 -23.86 0.25
N SER A 93 -32.76 -23.00 1.19
CA SER A 93 -33.46 -22.77 2.44
C SER A 93 -34.65 -21.83 2.23
N GLU A 94 -34.41 -20.70 1.55
CA GLU A 94 -35.44 -19.72 1.15
C GLU A 94 -36.54 -20.39 0.32
N LEU A 95 -36.19 -21.16 -0.70
CA LEU A 95 -37.17 -21.87 -1.53
C LEU A 95 -37.93 -22.96 -0.76
N ARG A 96 -37.31 -23.58 0.26
CA ARG A 96 -38.00 -24.56 1.12
C ARG A 96 -38.98 -23.92 2.09
N GLU A 97 -38.68 -22.72 2.58
CA GLU A 97 -39.62 -21.93 3.39
C GLU A 97 -40.80 -21.45 2.54
N ILE A 98 -40.53 -20.85 1.38
CA ILE A 98 -41.59 -20.37 0.48
C ILE A 98 -42.47 -21.53 -0.01
N TYR A 99 -41.88 -22.69 -0.35
CA TYR A 99 -42.65 -23.88 -0.74
C TYR A 99 -43.63 -24.36 0.34
N ARG A 100 -43.29 -24.18 1.62
CA ARG A 100 -44.16 -24.57 2.75
C ARG A 100 -45.29 -23.57 2.97
N GLU A 101 -45.11 -22.32 2.55
CA GLU A 101 -46.05 -21.22 2.79
C GLU A 101 -46.98 -20.99 1.59
N ASP A 102 -46.43 -20.95 0.36
CA ASP A 102 -47.20 -20.81 -0.89
C ASP A 102 -46.43 -21.43 -2.08
N TYR A 103 -47.00 -22.49 -2.65
CA TYR A 103 -46.43 -23.19 -3.80
C TYR A 103 -46.37 -22.34 -5.07
N ASN A 104 -47.32 -21.43 -5.30
CA ASN A 104 -47.31 -20.55 -6.47
C ASN A 104 -46.21 -19.49 -6.35
N GLU A 105 -46.01 -18.94 -5.15
CA GLU A 105 -44.90 -18.03 -4.88
C GLU A 105 -43.56 -18.74 -5.00
N TYR A 106 -43.48 -20.01 -4.60
CA TYR A 106 -42.32 -20.87 -4.84
C TYR A 106 -42.01 -21.00 -6.33
N GLU A 107 -43.00 -21.30 -7.19
CA GLU A 107 -42.76 -21.44 -8.62
C GLU A 107 -42.26 -20.13 -9.26
N ILE A 108 -42.86 -19.00 -8.88
CA ILE A 108 -42.44 -17.66 -9.35
C ILE A 108 -41.02 -17.35 -8.89
N ARG A 109 -40.70 -17.64 -7.63
CA ARG A 109 -39.39 -17.36 -7.03
C ARG A 109 -38.31 -18.29 -7.56
N ALA A 110 -38.59 -19.57 -7.72
CA ALA A 110 -37.69 -20.55 -8.33
C ALA A 110 -37.37 -20.16 -9.79
N ALA A 111 -38.39 -19.82 -10.59
CA ALA A 111 -38.21 -19.34 -11.96
C ALA A 111 -37.39 -18.03 -12.03
N ALA A 112 -37.59 -17.11 -11.08
CA ALA A 112 -36.81 -15.86 -10.99
C ALA A 112 -35.34 -16.11 -10.60
N ILE A 113 -35.04 -17.11 -9.78
CA ILE A 113 -33.67 -17.53 -9.44
C ILE A 113 -33.02 -18.24 -10.64
N GLU A 114 -33.74 -19.13 -11.33
CA GLU A 114 -33.27 -19.82 -12.55
C GLU A 114 -32.96 -18.85 -13.70
N LYS A 115 -33.75 -17.79 -13.87
CA LYS A 115 -33.51 -16.74 -14.87
C LYS A 115 -32.16 -16.04 -14.67
N LYS A 116 -31.70 -15.88 -13.41
CA LYS A 116 -30.45 -15.19 -13.04
C LYS A 116 -29.19 -16.07 -13.08
N LYS A 117 -29.34 -17.41 -13.15
CA LYS A 117 -28.22 -18.36 -13.15
C LYS A 117 -27.40 -18.34 -14.44
N GLN A 118 -26.10 -18.58 -14.32
CA GLN A 118 -25.16 -18.67 -15.46
C GLN A 118 -25.07 -20.11 -15.96
N LEU A 119 -24.61 -20.27 -17.20
CA LEU A 119 -24.04 -21.53 -17.64
C LEU A 119 -22.68 -21.70 -16.96
N GLU A 120 -22.55 -22.75 -16.17
CA GLU A 120 -21.30 -23.18 -15.57
C GLU A 120 -20.63 -24.16 -16.54
N LEU A 121 -19.33 -23.96 -16.79
CA LEU A 121 -18.54 -24.92 -17.56
C LEU A 121 -18.48 -26.22 -16.78
N ILE A 122 -18.95 -27.31 -17.39
CA ILE A 122 -18.76 -28.66 -16.84
C ILE A 122 -17.39 -29.16 -17.29
N SER A 123 -17.12 -29.07 -18.60
CA SER A 123 -15.86 -29.51 -19.20
C SER A 123 -15.68 -28.95 -20.60
N THR A 124 -14.44 -28.74 -21.03
CA THR A 124 -14.10 -28.45 -22.44
C THR A 124 -12.77 -29.09 -22.80
N ASP A 125 -12.68 -29.61 -24.02
CA ASP A 125 -11.48 -30.19 -24.61
C ASP A 125 -10.90 -29.35 -25.76
N LEU A 126 -11.55 -28.21 -26.10
CA LEU A 126 -10.97 -27.20 -26.99
C LEU A 126 -10.75 -25.88 -26.26
N LEU A 127 -9.72 -25.17 -26.71
CA LEU A 127 -9.35 -23.84 -26.27
C LEU A 127 -9.18 -22.94 -27.49
N VAL A 128 -9.62 -21.69 -27.38
CA VAL A 128 -9.58 -20.72 -28.47
C VAL A 128 -8.75 -19.51 -28.05
N LEU A 129 -7.85 -19.05 -28.92
CA LEU A 129 -7.08 -17.82 -28.75
C LEU A 129 -7.39 -16.82 -29.87
N ASP A 130 -7.72 -15.59 -29.48
CA ASP A 130 -7.83 -14.44 -30.37
C ASP A 130 -6.44 -13.87 -30.68
N ILE A 131 -6.12 -13.70 -31.97
CA ILE A 131 -4.90 -13.04 -32.44
C ILE A 131 -5.31 -11.80 -33.25
N ASP A 132 -5.02 -10.61 -32.72
CA ASP A 132 -5.21 -9.33 -33.43
C ASP A 132 -3.85 -8.66 -33.68
N ASP A 133 -3.23 -8.96 -34.82
CA ASP A 133 -2.08 -8.20 -35.31
C ASP A 133 -2.56 -6.90 -35.96
N ARG A 134 -2.53 -5.83 -35.17
CA ARG A 134 -2.97 -4.49 -35.59
C ARG A 134 -2.08 -3.83 -36.62
N THR A 135 -0.88 -4.36 -36.85
CA THR A 135 0.09 -3.81 -37.80
C THR A 135 0.06 -4.54 -39.14
N GLY A 136 -0.43 -5.79 -39.16
CA GLY A 136 -0.36 -6.69 -40.31
C GLY A 136 1.07 -7.16 -40.60
N ALA A 137 1.98 -7.02 -39.64
CA ALA A 137 3.40 -7.32 -39.80
C ALA A 137 3.72 -8.82 -39.70
N THR A 138 2.81 -9.62 -39.16
CA THR A 138 2.97 -11.08 -39.01
C THR A 138 2.23 -11.84 -40.11
N ASP A 139 2.85 -12.90 -40.62
CA ASP A 139 2.20 -13.87 -41.50
C ASP A 139 1.33 -14.83 -40.65
N PRO A 140 -0.01 -14.81 -40.80
CA PRO A 140 -0.91 -15.70 -40.07
C PRO A 140 -0.59 -17.18 -40.25
N LYS A 141 -0.05 -17.58 -41.41
CA LYS A 141 0.32 -18.97 -41.69
C LYS A 141 1.52 -19.39 -40.83
N ALA A 142 2.56 -18.55 -40.78
CA ALA A 142 3.74 -18.80 -39.93
C ALA A 142 3.38 -18.86 -38.43
N VAL A 143 2.45 -18.01 -37.96
CA VAL A 143 1.98 -18.06 -36.58
C VAL A 143 1.17 -19.33 -36.30
N PHE A 144 0.29 -19.74 -37.23
CA PHE A 144 -0.47 -20.98 -37.11
C PHE A 144 0.45 -22.22 -37.06
N GLU A 145 1.42 -22.32 -37.96
CA GLU A 145 2.38 -23.43 -38.01
C GLU A 145 3.22 -23.52 -36.73
N TYR A 146 3.74 -22.39 -36.22
CA TYR A 146 4.49 -22.36 -34.97
C TYR A 146 3.62 -22.73 -33.76
N SER A 147 2.39 -22.24 -33.73
CA SER A 147 1.49 -22.41 -32.58
C SER A 147 1.13 -23.86 -32.28
N GLY A 148 1.21 -24.75 -33.28
CA GLY A 148 0.74 -26.13 -33.15
C GLY A 148 -0.77 -26.27 -32.98
N ALA A 149 -1.54 -25.20 -33.23
CA ALA A 149 -3.00 -25.19 -33.14
C ALA A 149 -3.63 -26.23 -34.09
N LEU A 150 -4.74 -26.81 -33.66
CA LEU A 150 -5.58 -27.73 -34.43
C LEU A 150 -6.17 -27.06 -35.67
N ALA A 151 -6.59 -25.81 -35.54
CA ALA A 151 -7.17 -25.06 -36.64
C ALA A 151 -7.00 -23.55 -36.47
N THR A 152 -7.15 -22.83 -37.57
CA THR A 152 -7.21 -21.37 -37.61
C THR A 152 -8.28 -20.89 -38.57
N TYR A 153 -8.89 -19.74 -38.27
CA TYR A 153 -9.80 -19.06 -39.19
C TYR A 153 -9.74 -17.54 -39.03
N PHE A 154 -10.01 -16.82 -40.12
CA PHE A 154 -10.00 -15.37 -40.10
C PHE A 154 -11.28 -14.78 -39.49
N SER A 155 -11.10 -13.85 -38.56
CA SER A 155 -12.23 -13.14 -37.96
C SER A 155 -12.75 -12.04 -38.89
N PHE A 156 -13.93 -11.51 -38.57
CA PHE A 156 -14.57 -10.36 -39.22
C PHE A 156 -13.68 -9.08 -39.27
N SER A 157 -12.59 -9.03 -38.50
CA SER A 157 -11.66 -7.89 -38.42
C SER A 157 -10.51 -8.02 -39.42
N HIS A 158 -10.30 -9.19 -40.02
CA HIS A 158 -9.19 -9.45 -40.92
C HIS A 158 -9.21 -8.55 -42.17
N GLY A 159 -8.06 -7.99 -42.54
CA GLY A 159 -7.88 -7.13 -43.70
C GLY A 159 -8.49 -5.72 -43.58
N LYS A 160 -9.09 -5.37 -42.44
CA LYS A 160 -9.60 -4.02 -42.17
C LYS A 160 -8.47 -3.07 -41.75
N THR A 161 -8.67 -1.78 -41.97
CA THR A 161 -7.74 -0.74 -41.52
C THR A 161 -7.79 -0.64 -39.99
N SER A 162 -6.64 -0.81 -39.34
CA SER A 162 -6.47 -0.72 -37.90
C SER A 162 -6.51 0.74 -37.40
N VAL A 163 -6.50 0.92 -36.08
CA VAL A 163 -6.33 2.24 -35.43
C VAL A 163 -4.98 2.90 -35.73
N PHE A 164 -4.03 2.16 -36.32
CA PHE A 164 -2.73 2.66 -36.78
C PHE A 164 -2.70 2.89 -38.30
N HIS A 165 -3.87 2.90 -38.95
CA HIS A 165 -4.02 3.10 -40.41
C HIS A 165 -3.33 2.05 -41.30
N THR A 166 -3.01 0.87 -40.76
CA THR A 166 -2.44 -0.27 -41.50
C THR A 166 -3.47 -1.39 -41.67
N LYS A 167 -3.30 -2.28 -42.64
CA LYS A 167 -4.15 -3.48 -42.76
C LYS A 167 -3.86 -4.43 -41.61
N GLN A 168 -4.87 -4.79 -40.81
CA GLN A 168 -4.68 -5.72 -39.69
C GLN A 168 -4.90 -7.19 -40.08
N ASN A 169 -4.15 -8.07 -39.42
CA ASN A 169 -4.34 -9.52 -39.50
C ASN A 169 -5.05 -10.00 -38.22
N ALA A 170 -6.35 -10.24 -38.30
CA ALA A 170 -7.15 -10.72 -37.16
C ALA A 170 -7.69 -12.15 -37.40
N TYR A 171 -7.25 -13.12 -36.60
CA TYR A 171 -7.59 -14.53 -36.76
C TYR A 171 -7.68 -15.23 -35.40
N ARG A 172 -8.19 -16.47 -35.39
CA ARG A 172 -8.28 -17.28 -34.18
C ARG A 172 -7.52 -18.57 -34.32
N LEU A 173 -6.82 -18.96 -33.27
CA LEU A 173 -6.17 -20.25 -33.13
C LEU A 173 -7.00 -21.16 -32.23
N ILE A 174 -7.21 -22.39 -32.65
CA ILE A 174 -7.99 -23.41 -31.96
C ILE A 174 -7.05 -24.52 -31.51
N TYR A 175 -7.00 -24.80 -30.22
CA TYR A 175 -6.16 -25.85 -29.63
C TYR A 175 -7.01 -26.99 -29.13
N LYS A 176 -6.51 -28.21 -29.28
CA LYS A 176 -7.03 -29.40 -28.63
C LYS A 176 -6.32 -29.59 -27.29
N LEU A 177 -7.06 -29.93 -26.25
CA LEU A 177 -6.54 -30.28 -24.94
C LEU A 177 -6.48 -31.81 -24.81
N ASP A 178 -5.45 -32.34 -24.15
CA ASP A 178 -5.32 -33.80 -23.93
C ASP A 178 -6.31 -34.31 -22.89
N ASN A 179 -6.64 -33.46 -21.91
CA ASN A 179 -7.62 -33.70 -20.86
C ASN A 179 -8.65 -32.55 -20.82
N PRO A 180 -9.95 -32.85 -20.69
CA PRO A 180 -10.96 -31.81 -20.55
C PRO A 180 -10.76 -30.97 -19.27
N ILE A 181 -10.84 -29.65 -19.37
CA ILE A 181 -10.75 -28.71 -18.24
C ILE A 181 -12.15 -28.39 -17.71
N THR A 182 -12.33 -28.48 -16.39
CA THR A 182 -13.59 -28.18 -15.68
C THR A 182 -13.59 -26.81 -14.99
N ASP A 183 -12.40 -26.26 -14.65
CA ASP A 183 -12.25 -24.93 -14.02
C ASP A 183 -11.97 -23.84 -15.07
N GLU A 184 -12.87 -22.87 -15.21
CA GLU A 184 -12.74 -21.74 -16.14
C GLU A 184 -11.49 -20.88 -15.84
N ASN A 185 -11.05 -20.80 -14.59
CA ASN A 185 -9.85 -20.05 -14.23
C ASN A 185 -8.57 -20.77 -14.65
N LEU A 186 -8.54 -22.11 -14.56
CA LEU A 186 -7.48 -22.92 -15.12
C LEU A 186 -7.44 -22.76 -16.65
N LEU A 187 -8.59 -22.78 -17.31
CA LEU A 187 -8.67 -22.56 -18.76
C LEU A 187 -8.10 -21.18 -19.15
N LYS A 188 -8.40 -20.11 -18.39
CA LYS A 188 -7.81 -18.77 -18.57
C LYS A 188 -6.31 -18.77 -18.34
N HIS A 189 -5.84 -19.52 -17.35
CA HIS A 189 -4.41 -19.66 -17.04
C HIS A 189 -3.65 -20.27 -18.23
N VAL A 190 -4.16 -21.38 -18.78
CA VAL A 190 -3.60 -22.03 -19.98
C VAL A 190 -3.59 -21.08 -21.17
N GLN A 191 -4.68 -20.34 -21.41
CA GLN A 191 -4.75 -19.36 -22.51
C GLN A 191 -3.70 -18.26 -22.39
N ASN A 192 -3.49 -17.72 -21.19
CA ASN A 192 -2.51 -16.67 -20.96
C ASN A 192 -1.08 -17.17 -21.16
N ALA A 193 -0.79 -18.41 -20.76
CA ALA A 193 0.51 -19.04 -20.97
C ALA A 193 0.81 -19.20 -22.47
N LEU A 194 -0.15 -19.71 -23.26
CA LEU A 194 -0.04 -19.84 -24.71
C LEU A 194 0.11 -18.48 -25.42
N LYS A 195 -0.66 -17.46 -25.00
CA LYS A 195 -0.51 -16.09 -25.52
C LYS A 195 0.90 -15.56 -25.27
N THR A 196 1.44 -15.79 -24.08
CA THR A 196 2.77 -15.32 -23.70
C THR A 196 3.85 -16.00 -24.57
N ASP A 197 3.75 -17.31 -24.82
CA ASP A 197 4.69 -18.01 -25.70
C ASP A 197 4.66 -17.47 -27.13
N LEU A 198 3.47 -17.22 -27.67
CA LEU A 198 3.30 -16.60 -28.99
C LEU A 198 3.91 -15.20 -29.06
N TYR A 199 3.75 -14.38 -28.02
CA TYR A 199 4.32 -13.03 -27.98
C TYR A 199 5.85 -13.04 -27.85
N ASP A 200 6.41 -14.00 -27.11
CA ASP A 200 7.86 -14.17 -27.00
C ASP A 200 8.49 -14.49 -28.38
N ARG A 201 7.79 -15.29 -29.21
CA ARG A 201 8.27 -15.66 -30.57
C ARG A 201 7.95 -14.62 -31.63
N PHE A 202 6.80 -13.96 -31.54
CA PHE A 202 6.33 -12.95 -32.48
C PHE A 202 6.05 -11.64 -31.73
N PRO A 203 7.09 -10.86 -31.35
CA PRO A 203 6.91 -9.61 -30.61
C PRO A 203 6.05 -8.57 -31.33
N GLN A 204 5.96 -8.66 -32.67
CA GLN A 204 5.11 -7.82 -33.52
C GLN A 204 3.61 -7.98 -33.24
N LEU A 205 3.21 -9.07 -32.56
CA LEU A 205 1.84 -9.26 -32.08
C LEU A 205 1.52 -8.37 -30.86
N LEU A 206 2.54 -7.78 -30.22
CA LEU A 206 2.36 -6.78 -29.16
C LEU A 206 2.07 -5.40 -29.78
N PRO A 207 1.14 -4.62 -29.21
CA PRO A 207 0.93 -3.24 -29.64
C PRO A 207 2.17 -2.38 -29.33
N VAL A 208 2.51 -1.45 -30.23
CA VAL A 208 3.63 -0.50 -30.08
C VAL A 208 3.48 0.32 -28.78
N ASP A 209 4.57 0.43 -28.02
CA ASP A 209 4.64 1.09 -26.72
C ASP A 209 4.05 2.52 -26.76
N GLY A 210 3.05 2.75 -25.89
CA GLY A 210 2.34 4.03 -25.79
C GLY A 210 0.85 3.89 -25.46
N VAL A 211 0.27 2.71 -25.69
CA VAL A 211 -1.11 2.39 -25.30
C VAL A 211 -1.07 1.51 -24.06
N LYS A 212 -1.41 2.06 -22.89
CA LYS A 212 -1.74 1.25 -21.71
C LYS A 212 -2.93 0.34 -22.05
N THR A 213 -2.68 -0.89 -22.48
CA THR A 213 -3.67 -1.97 -22.43
C THR A 213 -3.84 -2.35 -20.97
N GLY A 214 -4.62 -1.57 -20.21
CA GLY A 214 -4.91 -1.92 -18.83
C GLY A 214 -5.68 -3.23 -18.80
N ASN A 215 -5.06 -4.33 -18.36
CA ASN A 215 -5.63 -5.68 -18.12
C ASN A 215 -6.61 -6.26 -19.17
N ASN A 216 -6.80 -5.61 -20.32
CA ASN A 216 -7.82 -5.87 -21.33
C ASN A 216 -7.20 -5.82 -22.73
N GLY A 217 -6.00 -6.40 -22.88
CA GLY A 217 -5.52 -6.83 -24.19
C GLY A 217 -6.44 -7.92 -24.71
N ILE A 218 -7.48 -7.51 -25.44
CA ILE A 218 -8.37 -8.38 -26.23
C ILE A 218 -9.00 -9.49 -25.38
N ASP A 219 -9.89 -9.10 -24.47
CA ASP A 219 -10.98 -9.95 -24.00
C ASP A 219 -12.21 -9.65 -24.88
N THR A 220 -12.17 -10.15 -26.11
CA THR A 220 -13.37 -10.38 -26.90
C THR A 220 -14.03 -11.66 -26.41
N LEU A 221 -14.75 -11.51 -25.29
CA LEU A 221 -15.91 -12.33 -24.92
C LEU A 221 -15.66 -13.84 -24.73
N GLY A 222 -15.39 -14.21 -23.48
CA GLY A 222 -15.64 -15.56 -22.96
C GLY A 222 -14.65 -16.61 -23.45
N THR A 223 -13.91 -17.18 -22.51
CA THR A 223 -13.15 -18.41 -22.70
C THR A 223 -14.05 -19.49 -23.29
N GLY A 224 -13.84 -19.82 -24.58
CA GLY A 224 -14.58 -20.86 -25.29
C GLY A 224 -15.61 -20.41 -26.34
N PHE A 225 -15.61 -19.15 -26.83
CA PHE A 225 -16.50 -18.74 -27.93
C PHE A 225 -15.78 -18.71 -29.30
N PHE A 226 -16.36 -19.41 -30.28
CA PHE A 226 -16.14 -19.18 -31.70
C PHE A 226 -17.21 -18.23 -32.23
N PHE A 227 -16.82 -17.04 -32.66
CA PHE A 227 -17.73 -16.16 -33.39
C PHE A 227 -17.73 -16.51 -34.86
N GLY A 228 -18.94 -16.49 -35.43
CA GLY A 228 -19.15 -16.59 -36.85
C GLY A 228 -18.41 -15.51 -37.65
N THR A 229 -17.99 -15.86 -38.86
CA THR A 229 -17.29 -14.98 -39.81
C THR A 229 -17.89 -15.18 -41.20
N ASP A 230 -17.84 -14.15 -42.04
CA ASP A 230 -18.17 -14.23 -43.47
C ASP A 230 -16.96 -14.62 -44.34
N LYS A 231 -15.79 -14.76 -43.71
CA LYS A 231 -14.55 -15.24 -44.33
C LYS A 231 -14.58 -16.76 -44.42
N LYS A 232 -14.49 -17.28 -45.64
CA LYS A 232 -14.50 -18.73 -45.91
C LYS A 232 -13.13 -19.38 -45.71
N ASP A 233 -12.10 -18.59 -45.44
CA ASP A 233 -10.73 -19.05 -45.32
C ASP A 233 -10.45 -19.56 -43.90
N TYR A 234 -10.24 -20.87 -43.79
CA TYR A 234 -9.77 -21.56 -42.59
C TYR A 234 -8.69 -22.58 -42.95
N SER A 235 -7.92 -23.01 -41.96
CA SER A 235 -6.92 -24.07 -42.13
C SER A 235 -6.98 -25.02 -40.94
N ILE A 236 -6.74 -26.30 -41.22
CA ILE A 236 -6.77 -27.38 -40.22
C ILE A 236 -5.42 -28.07 -40.26
N ASN A 237 -4.88 -28.36 -39.09
CA ASN A 237 -3.67 -29.14 -38.91
C ASN A 237 -4.07 -30.54 -38.44
N GLU A 238 -4.15 -31.49 -39.37
CA GLU A 238 -4.50 -32.89 -39.09
C GLU A 238 -3.44 -33.60 -38.23
N GLN A 239 -2.23 -33.03 -38.10
CA GLN A 239 -1.12 -33.55 -37.29
C GLN A 239 -0.98 -32.82 -35.93
N CYS A 240 -1.97 -32.03 -35.52
CA CYS A 240 -1.95 -31.30 -34.26
C CYS A 240 -1.77 -32.25 -33.06
N LYS A 241 -0.82 -31.91 -32.17
CA LYS A 241 -0.68 -32.53 -30.85
C LYS A 241 -1.55 -31.79 -29.85
N ALA A 242 -2.25 -32.54 -29.00
CA ALA A 242 -3.04 -31.97 -27.94
C ALA A 242 -2.13 -31.28 -26.90
N ILE A 243 -2.58 -30.15 -26.35
CA ILE A 243 -1.91 -29.44 -25.27
C ILE A 243 -2.03 -30.25 -24.00
N HIS A 244 -0.89 -30.52 -23.37
CA HIS A 244 -0.82 -31.19 -22.08
C HIS A 244 -1.28 -30.25 -20.96
N VAL A 245 -2.42 -30.56 -20.34
CA VAL A 245 -3.06 -29.69 -19.35
C VAL A 245 -2.42 -29.77 -17.96
N GLU A 246 -1.93 -30.95 -17.57
CA GLU A 246 -1.44 -31.23 -16.21
C GLU A 246 -0.36 -30.23 -15.72
N PRO A 247 0.66 -29.84 -16.52
CA PRO A 247 1.64 -28.84 -16.09
C PRO A 247 1.01 -27.49 -15.73
N PHE A 248 0.03 -27.03 -16.51
CA PHE A 248 -0.68 -25.78 -16.24
C PHE A 248 -1.59 -25.87 -15.01
N ALA A 249 -2.17 -27.05 -14.76
CA ALA A 249 -2.99 -27.30 -13.57
C ALA A 249 -2.14 -27.24 -12.29
N ALA A 250 -0.95 -27.84 -12.31
CA ALA A 250 0.01 -27.78 -11.21
C ALA A 250 0.51 -26.35 -10.95
N GLU A 251 0.77 -25.59 -12.03
CA GLU A 251 1.14 -24.16 -11.96
C GLU A 251 0.02 -23.32 -11.32
N TYR A 252 -1.20 -23.46 -11.83
CA TYR A 252 -2.36 -22.70 -11.35
C TYR A 252 -2.67 -22.98 -9.87
N ALA A 253 -2.60 -24.25 -9.45
CA ALA A 253 -2.78 -24.63 -8.05
C ALA A 253 -1.76 -23.95 -7.12
N ALA A 254 -0.48 -23.92 -7.52
CA ALA A 254 0.58 -23.24 -6.77
C ALA A 254 0.32 -21.73 -6.63
N GLU A 255 -0.09 -21.06 -7.71
CA GLU A 255 -0.44 -19.63 -7.66
C GLU A 255 -1.60 -19.36 -6.67
N GLN A 256 -2.62 -20.23 -6.62
CA GLN A 256 -3.75 -20.06 -5.71
C GLN A 256 -3.34 -20.25 -4.24
N GLU A 257 -2.50 -21.23 -3.93
CA GLU A 257 -1.96 -21.43 -2.58
C GLU A 257 -1.14 -20.24 -2.10
N LEU A 258 -0.28 -19.69 -2.97
CA LEU A 258 0.52 -18.52 -2.65
C LEU A 258 -0.36 -17.30 -2.36
N ARG A 259 -1.43 -17.08 -3.14
CA ARG A 259 -2.39 -15.98 -2.93
C ARG A 259 -3.15 -16.12 -1.60
N LYS A 260 -3.51 -17.34 -1.21
CA LYS A 260 -4.17 -17.60 0.09
C LYS A 260 -3.23 -17.26 1.25
N TYR A 261 -2.00 -17.76 1.19
CA TYR A 261 -0.96 -17.48 2.19
C TYR A 261 -0.64 -15.99 2.32
N THR A 262 -0.47 -15.32 1.19
CA THR A 262 -0.23 -13.86 1.08
C THR A 262 -1.33 -13.05 1.77
N ARG A 263 -2.59 -13.44 1.59
CA ARG A 263 -3.72 -12.75 2.23
C ARG A 263 -3.69 -12.91 3.75
N ALA A 264 -3.45 -14.12 4.25
CA ALA A 264 -3.32 -14.41 5.68
C ALA A 264 -2.21 -13.55 6.33
N ALA A 265 -1.02 -13.52 5.72
CA ALA A 265 0.11 -12.72 6.18
C ALA A 265 -0.11 -11.19 6.09
N SER A 266 -0.93 -10.72 5.13
CA SER A 266 -1.22 -9.28 4.99
C SER A 266 -2.27 -8.77 5.99
N THR A 267 -3.07 -9.67 6.56
CA THR A 267 -4.12 -9.37 7.54
C THR A 267 -3.66 -9.52 8.99
N SER A 268 -2.46 -10.08 9.23
CA SER A 268 -1.87 -10.16 10.56
C SER A 268 -1.31 -8.81 10.99
N THR A 269 -2.19 -7.91 11.42
CA THR A 269 -1.88 -7.08 12.59
C THR A 269 -1.36 -8.00 13.71
N PRO A 270 -0.40 -7.57 14.56
CA PRO A 270 0.14 -8.41 15.63
C PRO A 270 -1.01 -9.12 16.33
N LEU A 271 -0.91 -10.45 16.44
CA LEU A 271 -1.97 -11.29 16.99
C LEU A 271 -2.43 -10.65 18.29
N SER A 272 -3.70 -10.24 18.27
CA SER A 272 -4.27 -9.49 19.36
C SER A 272 -4.51 -10.37 20.58
N THR A 273 -4.18 -11.67 20.54
CA THR A 273 -4.34 -12.71 21.56
C THR A 273 -3.43 -13.93 21.24
N ASN A 274 -3.27 -14.90 22.14
CA ASN A 274 -2.66 -16.22 21.89
C ASN A 274 -3.64 -17.34 22.27
N ASP A 275 -3.31 -18.61 21.99
CA ASP A 275 -4.21 -19.75 22.20
C ASP A 275 -4.64 -19.88 23.67
N LYS A 276 -3.70 -19.72 24.60
CA LYS A 276 -4.00 -19.75 26.05
C LYS A 276 -4.96 -18.64 26.47
N GLU A 277 -4.74 -17.41 26.02
CA GLU A 277 -5.62 -16.26 26.34
C GLU A 277 -7.01 -16.45 25.69
N VAL A 278 -7.09 -17.11 24.53
CA VAL A 278 -8.36 -17.47 23.89
C VAL A 278 -9.14 -18.47 24.75
N LEU A 279 -8.47 -19.50 25.28
CA LEU A 279 -9.10 -20.44 26.21
C LEU A 279 -9.54 -19.75 27.52
N GLU A 280 -8.70 -18.90 28.11
CA GLU A 280 -9.08 -18.11 29.31
C GLU A 280 -10.29 -17.20 29.06
N MET A 281 -10.38 -16.58 27.86
CA MET A 281 -11.56 -15.79 27.47
C MET A 281 -12.80 -16.66 27.24
N ALA A 282 -12.62 -17.86 26.70
CA ALA A 282 -13.69 -18.83 26.49
C ALA A 282 -14.24 -19.35 27.82
N GLU A 283 -13.37 -19.68 28.77
CA GLU A 283 -13.73 -20.06 30.14
C GLU A 283 -14.52 -18.94 30.82
N HIS A 284 -14.03 -17.71 30.77
CA HIS A 284 -14.73 -16.55 31.33
C HIS A 284 -16.13 -16.34 30.72
N LEU A 285 -16.28 -16.55 29.41
CA LEU A 285 -17.57 -16.46 28.74
C LEU A 285 -18.49 -17.64 29.03
N GLY A 286 -17.94 -18.84 29.27
CA GLY A 286 -18.69 -20.02 29.70
C GLY A 286 -19.15 -19.94 31.17
N ASP A 287 -18.36 -19.31 32.04
CA ASP A 287 -18.63 -19.19 33.49
C ASP A 287 -19.67 -18.10 33.83
N ILE A 288 -19.79 -17.06 32.99
CA ILE A 288 -20.86 -16.07 33.16
C ILE A 288 -22.17 -16.74 32.73
N SER A 289 -22.93 -17.17 33.74
CA SER A 289 -24.22 -17.85 33.66
C SER A 289 -25.32 -17.04 32.96
N GLY A 290 -25.16 -16.85 31.66
CA GLY A 290 -26.09 -16.26 30.72
C GLY A 290 -25.59 -16.60 29.33
N GLN A 291 -26.06 -17.72 28.78
CA GLN A 291 -25.74 -18.20 27.43
C GLN A 291 -25.66 -17.03 26.46
N LEU A 292 -24.54 -16.89 25.76
CA LEU A 292 -24.44 -16.00 24.62
C LEU A 292 -25.69 -16.20 23.76
N ASP A 293 -26.35 -15.10 23.39
CA ASP A 293 -27.52 -15.27 22.52
C ASP A 293 -27.06 -15.93 21.20
N PHE A 294 -27.98 -16.59 20.49
CA PHE A 294 -27.62 -17.36 19.30
C PHE A 294 -26.85 -16.53 18.26
N LYS A 295 -27.10 -15.21 18.20
CA LYS A 295 -26.44 -14.30 17.26
C LYS A 295 -25.03 -13.96 17.72
N GLU A 296 -24.82 -13.72 19.01
CA GLU A 296 -23.51 -13.51 19.63
C GLU A 296 -22.66 -14.76 19.52
N TRP A 297 -23.23 -15.92 19.86
CA TRP A 297 -22.60 -17.21 19.72
C TRP A 297 -22.18 -17.50 18.28
N THR A 298 -23.08 -17.32 17.31
CA THR A 298 -22.78 -17.52 15.89
C THR A 298 -21.66 -16.57 15.42
N THR A 299 -21.65 -15.34 15.93
CA THR A 299 -20.61 -14.35 15.63
C THR A 299 -19.26 -14.76 16.21
N VAL A 300 -19.23 -15.32 17.42
CA VAL A 300 -18.03 -15.86 18.06
C VAL A 300 -17.52 -17.09 17.32
N ALA A 301 -18.38 -18.04 16.97
CA ALA A 301 -18.02 -19.23 16.20
C ALA A 301 -17.40 -18.88 14.84
N ILE A 302 -18.03 -17.97 14.09
CA ILE A 302 -17.47 -17.47 12.83
C ILE A 302 -16.14 -16.74 13.09
N GLY A 303 -16.05 -15.94 14.14
CA GLY A 303 -14.85 -15.19 14.50
C GLY A 303 -13.65 -16.08 14.82
N LEU A 304 -13.84 -17.12 15.65
CA LEU A 304 -12.82 -18.09 16.05
C LEU A 304 -12.37 -18.96 14.86
N LEU A 305 -13.31 -19.56 14.12
CA LEU A 305 -13.00 -20.44 12.99
C LEU A 305 -12.35 -19.70 11.83
N ASN A 306 -12.77 -18.45 11.54
CA ASN A 306 -12.09 -17.63 10.54
C ASN A 306 -10.68 -17.24 10.98
N SER A 307 -10.47 -17.07 12.29
CA SER A 307 -9.16 -16.74 12.86
C SER A 307 -8.23 -17.95 12.81
N ALA A 308 -8.72 -19.15 13.11
CA ALA A 308 -7.99 -20.39 12.86
C ALA A 308 -7.64 -20.57 11.37
N GLN A 309 -8.61 -20.35 10.48
CA GLN A 309 -8.37 -20.42 9.03
C GLN A 309 -7.37 -19.36 8.53
N ALA A 310 -7.30 -18.21 9.20
CA ALA A 310 -6.32 -17.17 8.93
C ALA A 310 -4.95 -17.41 9.60
N GLY A 311 -4.80 -18.51 10.37
CA GLY A 311 -3.58 -18.85 11.10
C GLY A 311 -3.31 -17.95 12.32
N VAL A 312 -4.35 -17.33 12.88
CA VAL A 312 -4.27 -16.44 14.04
C VAL A 312 -4.20 -17.23 15.36
N ILE A 313 -4.84 -18.38 15.39
CA ILE A 313 -4.88 -19.37 16.48
C ILE A 313 -4.88 -20.76 15.85
N GLU A 314 -4.59 -21.80 16.63
CA GLU A 314 -4.70 -23.18 16.13
C GLU A 314 -6.17 -23.59 15.92
N GLU A 315 -6.42 -24.48 14.95
CA GLU A 315 -7.78 -24.99 14.68
C GLU A 315 -8.31 -25.78 15.88
N GLU A 316 -7.45 -26.56 16.54
CA GLU A 316 -7.75 -27.27 17.78
C GLU A 316 -8.18 -26.29 18.89
N THR A 317 -7.43 -25.21 19.09
CA THR A 317 -7.78 -24.16 20.06
C THR A 317 -9.11 -23.49 19.75
N ALA A 318 -9.42 -23.22 18.48
CA ALA A 318 -10.70 -22.61 18.11
C ALA A 318 -11.88 -23.54 18.41
N LEU A 319 -11.71 -24.84 18.18
CA LEU A 319 -12.72 -25.86 18.48
C LEU A 319 -12.87 -26.05 19.99
N GLU A 320 -11.77 -26.10 20.73
CA GLU A 320 -11.75 -26.20 22.18
C GLU A 320 -12.42 -24.99 22.85
N ALA A 321 -12.10 -23.78 22.41
CA ALA A 321 -12.74 -22.55 22.89
C ALA A 321 -14.26 -22.56 22.67
N LEU A 322 -14.73 -23.05 21.52
CA LEU A 322 -16.17 -23.19 21.26
C LEU A 322 -16.81 -24.25 22.14
N SER A 323 -16.12 -25.36 22.37
CA SER A 323 -16.55 -26.41 23.28
C SER A 323 -16.70 -25.88 24.70
N ILE A 324 -15.75 -25.09 25.19
CA ILE A 324 -15.78 -24.47 26.52
C ILE A 324 -16.97 -23.51 26.65
N ILE A 325 -17.19 -22.64 25.67
CA ILE A 325 -18.30 -21.65 25.69
C ILE A 325 -19.67 -22.34 25.76
N ASP A 326 -19.82 -23.50 25.12
CA ASP A 326 -21.06 -24.27 25.11
C ASP A 326 -21.16 -25.35 26.20
N GLY A 327 -20.18 -25.43 27.12
CA GLY A 327 -20.14 -26.47 28.14
C GLY A 327 -20.08 -27.90 27.57
N ASN A 328 -19.38 -28.08 26.44
CA ASN A 328 -19.22 -29.34 25.70
C ASN A 328 -20.54 -29.93 25.15
N ALA A 329 -21.52 -29.09 24.84
CA ALA A 329 -22.85 -29.55 24.38
C ALA A 329 -22.89 -30.04 22.92
N GLN A 330 -21.88 -29.74 22.10
CA GLN A 330 -21.87 -30.00 20.66
C GLN A 330 -20.57 -30.70 20.20
N ASN A 331 -20.57 -31.27 19.01
CA ASN A 331 -19.41 -31.94 18.42
C ASN A 331 -18.70 -31.09 17.36
N GLU A 332 -17.49 -31.50 16.98
CA GLU A 332 -16.67 -30.83 15.97
C GLU A 332 -17.42 -30.62 14.63
N ALA A 333 -18.14 -31.64 14.17
CA ALA A 333 -18.91 -31.57 12.93
C ALA A 333 -20.03 -30.50 12.97
N PHE A 334 -20.55 -30.19 14.16
CA PHE A 334 -21.48 -29.09 14.36
C PHE A 334 -20.78 -27.73 14.21
N TYR A 335 -19.66 -27.51 14.90
CA TYR A 335 -18.90 -26.25 14.83
C TYR A 335 -18.40 -25.95 13.41
N MET A 336 -17.94 -26.98 12.69
CA MET A 336 -17.38 -26.82 11.34
C MET A 336 -18.39 -26.33 10.30
N LYS A 337 -19.71 -26.40 10.57
CA LYS A 337 -20.76 -25.79 9.72
C LYS A 337 -20.65 -24.27 9.65
N TYR A 338 -20.00 -23.65 10.63
CA TYR A 338 -19.85 -22.20 10.75
C TYR A 338 -18.53 -21.67 10.15
N LYS A 339 -17.66 -22.55 9.64
CA LYS A 339 -16.43 -22.18 8.91
C LYS A 339 -16.81 -21.49 7.59
N ARG A 340 -16.41 -20.23 7.39
CA ARG A 340 -16.73 -19.44 6.18
C ARG A 340 -15.48 -19.20 5.34
N PRO A 341 -15.56 -19.22 3.99
CA PRO A 341 -14.40 -18.93 3.14
C PRO A 341 -13.90 -17.50 3.33
N LEU A 342 -12.59 -17.36 3.55
CA LEU A 342 -11.90 -16.07 3.70
C LEU A 342 -12.15 -15.16 2.47
N GLY A 343 -12.76 -13.99 2.71
CA GLY A 343 -12.95 -12.95 1.69
C GLY A 343 -14.33 -12.91 1.00
N GLY A 344 -15.31 -13.66 1.49
CA GLY A 344 -16.72 -13.45 1.11
C GLY A 344 -17.27 -12.13 1.69
N ASN A 345 -18.12 -11.42 0.93
CA ASN A 345 -18.75 -10.14 1.31
C ASN A 345 -19.69 -10.20 2.55
N GLY A 346 -19.62 -11.26 3.37
CA GLY A 346 -20.58 -11.56 4.43
C GLY A 346 -20.03 -11.80 5.84
N SER A 347 -18.72 -11.94 6.07
CA SER A 347 -18.19 -12.21 7.42
C SER A 347 -17.38 -11.04 7.98
N THR A 348 -18.01 -10.24 8.85
CA THR A 348 -17.38 -9.13 9.59
C THR A 348 -16.75 -9.56 10.91
N ALA A 349 -17.03 -10.78 11.37
CA ALA A 349 -16.54 -11.30 12.64
C ALA A 349 -15.10 -11.84 12.54
N THR A 350 -14.25 -11.44 13.48
CA THR A 350 -12.83 -11.84 13.60
C THR A 350 -12.51 -12.16 15.06
N ILE A 351 -11.28 -12.58 15.36
CA ILE A 351 -10.81 -12.70 16.76
C ILE A 351 -11.02 -11.42 17.58
N GLY A 352 -10.99 -10.25 16.92
CA GLY A 352 -11.25 -8.96 17.58
C GLY A 352 -12.69 -8.84 18.09
N THR A 353 -13.64 -9.49 17.43
CA THR A 353 -15.05 -9.54 17.87
C THR A 353 -15.19 -10.38 19.13
N PHE A 354 -14.52 -11.53 19.18
CA PHE A 354 -14.47 -12.40 20.36
C PHE A 354 -13.84 -11.69 21.56
N ILE A 355 -12.67 -11.07 21.36
CA ILE A 355 -11.97 -10.27 22.39
C ILE A 355 -12.87 -9.14 22.91
N LYS A 356 -13.53 -8.40 22.01
CA LYS A 356 -14.40 -7.30 22.41
C LYS A 356 -15.56 -7.80 23.28
N LEU A 357 -16.14 -8.95 22.94
CA LEU A 357 -17.23 -9.55 23.70
C LEU A 357 -16.77 -9.96 25.11
N ALA A 358 -15.65 -10.69 25.21
CA ALA A 358 -15.06 -11.07 26.49
C ALA A 358 -14.73 -9.85 27.36
N THR A 359 -14.10 -8.81 26.80
CA THR A 359 -13.80 -7.59 27.55
C THR A 359 -15.03 -6.81 27.99
N SER A 360 -16.08 -6.77 27.15
CA SER A 360 -17.35 -6.11 27.50
C SER A 360 -18.11 -6.88 28.59
N SER A 361 -17.92 -8.20 28.70
CA SER A 361 -18.47 -9.04 29.77
C SER A 361 -17.60 -9.04 31.04
N GLY A 362 -16.64 -8.13 31.16
CA GLY A 362 -15.84 -7.95 32.36
C GLY A 362 -14.56 -8.79 32.41
N PHE A 363 -14.20 -9.51 31.34
CA PHE A 363 -12.90 -10.16 31.27
C PHE A 363 -11.80 -9.10 31.30
N LYS A 364 -11.11 -9.02 32.44
CA LYS A 364 -9.90 -8.21 32.55
C LYS A 364 -8.80 -8.97 31.85
N ARG A 365 -8.54 -8.57 30.60
CA ARG A 365 -7.37 -9.07 29.89
C ARG A 365 -6.17 -8.87 30.78
N LYS A 366 -5.52 -9.97 31.14
CA LYS A 366 -4.12 -9.93 31.50
C LYS A 366 -3.47 -9.40 30.23
N PHE A 367 -3.14 -8.11 30.17
CA PHE A 367 -2.29 -7.59 29.11
C PHE A 367 -0.95 -8.28 29.37
N ILE A 368 -0.84 -9.54 28.95
CA ILE A 368 0.41 -10.27 28.90
C ILE A 368 1.28 -9.35 28.08
N ASP A 369 2.23 -8.69 28.73
CA ASP A 369 3.67 -8.78 28.50
C ASP A 369 4.11 -9.46 27.19
N ARG A 370 3.38 -9.27 26.08
CA ARG A 370 3.60 -9.92 24.78
C ARG A 370 4.95 -9.57 24.20
N TYR A 371 5.56 -8.51 24.71
CA TYR A 371 6.91 -8.08 24.37
C TYR A 371 7.88 -8.19 25.56
N ALA A 372 7.39 -8.12 26.81
CA ALA A 372 8.26 -8.12 27.99
C ALA A 372 8.73 -9.53 28.40
N ALA A 373 8.04 -10.60 27.98
CA ALA A 373 8.37 -11.97 28.35
C ALA A 373 9.35 -12.70 27.40
N ILE A 374 9.72 -12.10 26.25
CA ILE A 374 10.84 -12.65 25.46
C ILE A 374 12.11 -12.16 26.14
N GLU A 375 12.75 -13.04 26.91
CA GLU A 375 14.17 -12.89 27.27
C GLU A 375 14.97 -12.87 25.97
N SER A 376 15.17 -11.67 25.42
CA SER A 376 16.01 -11.48 24.27
C SER A 376 17.43 -11.30 24.74
N ALA A 377 18.30 -12.27 24.47
CA ALA A 377 19.73 -11.99 24.46
C ALA A 377 19.99 -10.95 23.35
N GLU A 378 20.72 -9.86 23.67
CA GLU A 378 21.32 -9.07 22.60
C GLU A 378 22.18 -9.99 21.73
N PRO A 379 22.28 -9.77 20.41
CA PRO A 379 23.22 -10.50 19.57
C PRO A 379 24.61 -10.46 20.22
N GLU A 380 25.17 -11.63 20.53
CA GLU A 380 26.53 -11.76 21.05
C GLU A 380 27.52 -11.40 19.94
N ILE A 381 27.83 -10.11 19.83
CA ILE A 381 29.03 -9.66 19.11
C ILE A 381 30.11 -9.36 20.14
N PRO A 382 31.39 -9.69 19.85
CA PRO A 382 32.51 -9.33 20.71
C PRO A 382 32.40 -7.87 21.13
N THR A 383 32.31 -7.64 22.44
CA THR A 383 32.09 -6.31 23.01
C THR A 383 33.25 -5.97 23.93
N ASP A 384 34.03 -4.96 23.55
CA ASP A 384 35.06 -4.39 24.41
C ASP A 384 34.49 -3.14 25.09
N THR A 385 34.54 -3.11 26.43
CA THR A 385 34.20 -1.91 27.21
C THR A 385 35.47 -1.23 27.66
N ILE A 386 35.68 0.00 27.18
CA ILE A 386 36.81 0.84 27.57
C ILE A 386 36.30 1.89 28.54
N LYS A 387 36.75 1.78 29.80
CA LYS A 387 36.47 2.80 30.82
C LYS A 387 37.38 3.99 30.62
N GLN A 388 36.77 5.17 30.59
CA GLN A 388 37.46 6.41 30.33
C GLN A 388 37.26 7.42 31.46
N LYS A 389 38.37 7.93 31.99
CA LYS A 389 38.40 8.98 33.02
C LYS A 389 38.33 10.40 32.45
N GLU A 390 38.91 10.62 31.28
CA GLU A 390 38.99 11.93 30.65
C GLU A 390 37.66 12.37 30.01
N LYS A 391 37.46 13.69 29.89
CA LYS A 391 36.23 14.29 29.31
C LYS A 391 36.05 13.94 27.82
N HIS A 392 37.14 13.78 27.07
CA HIS A 392 37.15 13.54 25.63
C HIS A 392 37.94 12.28 25.27
N ILE A 393 37.43 11.46 24.36
CA ILE A 393 38.10 10.22 23.92
C ILE A 393 39.52 10.53 23.43
N PRO A 394 40.57 9.82 23.88
CA PRO A 394 41.90 10.04 23.34
C PRO A 394 41.95 9.49 21.92
N ALA A 395 42.56 10.23 20.99
CA ALA A 395 42.69 9.77 19.60
C ALA A 395 43.42 8.41 19.49
N LYS A 396 44.31 8.10 20.43
CA LYS A 396 44.99 6.80 20.52
C LYS A 396 44.02 5.62 20.62
N VAL A 397 42.97 5.75 21.43
CA VAL A 397 41.95 4.69 21.57
C VAL A 397 41.27 4.41 20.23
N ILE A 398 40.95 5.45 19.46
CA ILE A 398 40.35 5.27 18.13
C ILE A 398 41.39 4.73 17.12
N ALA A 399 42.66 5.12 17.25
CA ALA A 399 43.73 4.58 16.41
C ALA A 399 43.93 3.07 16.64
N ASP A 400 43.89 2.62 17.89
CA ASP A 400 43.96 1.20 18.24
C ASP A 400 42.78 0.43 17.63
N VAL A 401 41.57 1.02 17.63
CA VAL A 401 40.39 0.46 16.95
C VAL A 401 40.57 0.41 15.43
N LEU A 402 41.13 1.45 14.81
CA LEU A 402 41.42 1.47 13.37
C LEU A 402 42.47 0.42 12.97
N ASN A 403 43.43 0.15 13.85
CA ASN A 403 44.52 -0.82 13.65
C ASN A 403 44.17 -2.26 14.04
N SER A 404 42.98 -2.51 14.58
CA SER A 404 42.57 -3.88 14.98
C SER A 404 42.41 -4.82 13.77
N SER A 405 42.15 -6.10 13.97
CA SER A 405 41.93 -7.04 12.84
C SER A 405 40.52 -6.95 12.25
N GLU A 406 39.54 -6.51 13.03
CA GLU A 406 38.12 -6.50 12.66
C GLU A 406 37.82 -5.41 11.61
N ARG A 407 36.98 -5.71 10.62
CA ARG A 407 36.74 -4.80 9.49
C ARG A 407 35.58 -3.86 9.76
N LYS A 408 34.47 -4.38 10.29
CA LYS A 408 33.23 -3.65 10.56
C LYS A 408 33.06 -3.45 12.07
N ILE A 409 33.30 -2.24 12.55
CA ILE A 409 33.34 -1.94 13.98
C ILE A 409 32.26 -0.91 14.33
N LEU A 410 31.45 -1.22 15.33
CA LEU A 410 30.51 -0.27 15.93
C LEU A 410 31.15 0.34 17.18
N LEU A 411 31.43 1.64 17.13
CA LEU A 411 31.89 2.40 18.28
C LEU A 411 30.72 3.14 18.92
N VAL A 412 30.43 2.77 20.16
CA VAL A 412 29.37 3.34 20.97
C VAL A 412 29.99 4.29 21.99
N SER A 413 29.62 5.56 21.91
CA SER A 413 30.00 6.55 22.92
C SER A 413 28.96 7.65 22.98
N ASP A 414 28.68 8.15 24.18
CA ASP A 414 27.73 9.24 24.38
C ASP A 414 27.97 10.42 23.45
N THR A 415 26.88 11.04 23.01
CA THR A 415 26.94 12.36 22.36
C THR A 415 27.73 13.32 23.26
N ASN A 416 28.57 14.18 22.64
CA ASN A 416 29.50 15.08 23.33
C ASN A 416 30.72 14.41 24.01
N SER A 417 31.11 13.18 23.62
CA SER A 417 32.37 12.55 24.06
C SER A 417 33.61 12.99 23.27
N GLY A 418 33.43 13.85 22.27
CA GLY A 418 34.48 14.14 21.30
C GLY A 418 34.69 13.01 20.28
N LYS A 419 33.72 12.09 20.10
CA LYS A 419 33.77 10.98 19.12
C LYS A 419 34.28 11.43 17.74
N THR A 420 33.70 12.51 17.20
CA THR A 420 34.03 13.05 15.87
C THR A 420 35.46 13.60 15.82
N TYR A 421 35.82 14.43 16.80
CA TYR A 421 37.18 15.01 16.90
C TYR A 421 38.24 13.91 16.96
N SER A 422 38.05 12.97 17.88
CA SER A 422 39.01 11.89 18.16
C SER A 422 39.15 10.95 16.97
N THR A 423 38.05 10.64 16.31
CA THR A 423 38.05 9.81 15.09
C THR A 423 38.75 10.50 13.93
N ILE A 424 38.50 11.79 13.72
CA ILE A 424 39.17 12.54 12.65
C ILE A 424 40.67 12.63 12.91
N THR A 425 41.08 12.94 14.14
CA THR A 425 42.50 12.99 14.52
C THR A 425 43.17 11.62 14.34
N ALA A 426 42.51 10.54 14.77
CA ALA A 426 43.01 9.18 14.59
C ALA A 426 43.13 8.80 13.11
N CYS A 427 42.14 9.15 12.27
CA CYS A 427 42.21 8.92 10.82
C CYS A 427 43.33 9.71 10.15
N LYS A 428 43.58 10.97 10.58
CA LYS A 428 44.72 11.76 10.09
C LYS A 428 46.05 11.10 10.43
N THR A 429 46.19 10.53 11.62
CA THR A 429 47.38 9.74 12.00
C THR A 429 47.47 8.45 11.20
N TYR A 430 46.38 7.68 11.11
CA TYR A 430 46.32 6.42 10.35
C TYR A 430 46.75 6.58 8.88
N LEU A 431 46.36 7.69 8.24
CA LEU A 431 46.77 8.00 6.87
C LEU A 431 48.27 8.25 6.71
N LYS A 432 48.99 8.65 7.76
CA LYS A 432 50.46 8.81 7.72
C LYS A 432 51.14 7.44 7.63
N ASP A 433 50.63 6.48 8.39
CA ASP A 433 51.19 5.13 8.47
C ASP A 433 50.71 4.22 7.31
N ASN A 434 49.60 4.59 6.65
CA ASN A 434 48.99 3.82 5.55
C ASN A 434 48.90 4.69 4.27
N PRO A 435 49.95 4.71 3.42
CA PRO A 435 49.99 5.57 2.24
C PRO A 435 48.98 5.17 1.16
N ASP A 436 48.60 3.90 1.08
CA ASP A 436 47.59 3.35 0.16
C ASP A 436 46.15 3.53 0.66
N ALA A 437 45.95 4.09 1.87
CA ALA A 437 44.62 4.32 2.41
C ALA A 437 44.03 5.67 1.99
N PHE A 438 42.70 5.68 1.84
CA PHE A 438 41.87 6.85 1.62
C PHE A 438 40.69 6.81 2.61
N VAL A 439 40.38 7.91 3.28
CA VAL A 439 39.31 7.97 4.29
C VAL A 439 38.12 8.76 3.76
N TYR A 440 36.93 8.19 3.90
CA TYR A 440 35.65 8.84 3.64
C TYR A 440 34.82 8.97 4.91
N TYR A 441 34.56 10.20 5.36
CA TYR A 441 33.63 10.48 6.45
C TYR A 441 32.20 10.65 5.90
N ALA A 442 31.35 9.67 6.16
CA ALA A 442 29.96 9.64 5.76
C ALA A 442 29.06 10.16 6.89
N ALA A 443 28.40 11.29 6.65
CA ALA A 443 27.44 11.90 7.56
C ALA A 443 25.99 11.69 7.08
N PRO A 444 24.99 11.73 7.98
CA PRO A 444 23.59 11.52 7.59
C PRO A 444 23.01 12.71 6.82
N THR A 445 23.53 13.93 6.97
CA THR A 445 22.99 15.12 6.30
C THR A 445 24.08 15.96 5.65
N ARG A 446 23.71 16.71 4.60
CA ARG A 446 24.61 17.67 3.95
C ARG A 446 25.12 18.74 4.92
N ALA A 447 24.29 19.14 5.89
CA ALA A 447 24.66 20.14 6.89
C ALA A 447 25.78 19.60 7.80
N LEU A 448 25.63 18.38 8.31
CA LEU A 448 26.65 17.74 9.16
C LEU A 448 27.93 17.44 8.40
N GLY A 449 27.82 16.90 7.17
CA GLY A 449 28.98 16.68 6.32
C GLY A 449 29.73 17.99 6.02
N GLY A 450 29.00 19.08 5.77
CA GLY A 450 29.57 20.41 5.58
C GLY A 450 30.25 20.98 6.83
N GLN A 451 29.62 20.83 7.99
CA GLN A 451 30.17 21.30 9.27
C GLN A 451 31.45 20.56 9.64
N VAL A 452 31.46 19.23 9.48
CA VAL A 452 32.66 18.41 9.73
C VAL A 452 33.76 18.77 8.75
N ALA A 453 33.46 18.92 7.46
CA ALA A 453 34.47 19.26 6.48
C ALA A 453 35.13 20.62 6.76
N SER A 454 34.32 21.63 7.13
CA SER A 454 34.79 22.97 7.47
C SER A 454 35.58 23.01 8.78
N LYS A 455 35.03 22.42 9.87
CA LYS A 455 35.61 22.50 11.23
C LYS A 455 36.96 21.80 11.34
N TYR A 456 37.19 20.75 10.55
CA TYR A 456 38.38 19.90 10.65
C TYR A 456 39.32 19.99 9.45
N ASP A 457 39.11 20.97 8.57
CA ASP A 457 39.93 21.20 7.38
C ASP A 457 40.03 19.98 6.46
N LEU A 458 38.86 19.45 6.05
CA LEU A 458 38.73 18.35 5.08
C LEU A 458 38.28 18.87 3.70
N GLY A 459 38.42 20.18 3.47
CA GLY A 459 37.97 20.86 2.26
C GLY A 459 36.45 20.99 2.15
N ARG A 460 35.93 21.00 0.91
CA ARG A 460 34.48 21.10 0.65
C ARG A 460 33.82 19.73 0.85
N SER A 461 32.65 19.67 1.48
CA SER A 461 31.90 18.42 1.57
C SER A 461 31.35 17.97 0.20
N LEU A 462 31.42 16.66 -0.09
CA LEU A 462 30.84 16.06 -1.29
C LEU A 462 29.31 15.99 -1.18
N GLN A 463 28.60 16.77 -2.01
CA GLN A 463 27.14 16.92 -1.94
C GLN A 463 26.37 16.48 -3.20
N ASP A 464 27.04 16.39 -4.36
CA ASP A 464 26.43 16.08 -5.67
C ASP A 464 27.00 14.78 -6.27
N ASP A 465 26.12 13.95 -6.82
CA ASP A 465 26.46 12.68 -7.47
C ASP A 465 27.24 12.87 -8.77
N LYS A 466 26.89 13.90 -9.57
CA LYS A 466 27.46 14.08 -10.92
C LYS A 466 28.94 14.45 -10.88
N GLN A 467 29.43 14.90 -9.73
CA GLN A 467 30.80 15.38 -9.55
C GLN A 467 31.65 14.45 -8.69
N ALA A 468 31.15 13.29 -8.24
CA ALA A 468 31.89 12.43 -7.32
C ALA A 468 33.26 12.00 -7.87
N HIS A 469 33.35 11.65 -9.16
CA HIS A 469 34.60 11.24 -9.79
C HIS A 469 35.62 12.37 -9.88
N SER A 470 35.21 13.53 -10.41
CA SER A 470 36.09 14.70 -10.52
C SER A 470 36.49 15.24 -9.13
N PHE A 471 35.60 15.14 -8.15
CA PHE A 471 35.86 15.53 -6.77
C PHE A 471 36.93 14.66 -6.11
N VAL A 472 36.81 13.32 -6.21
CA VAL A 472 37.79 12.38 -5.65
C VAL A 472 39.15 12.54 -6.35
N ASN A 473 39.18 12.59 -7.69
CA ASN A 473 40.42 12.77 -8.43
C ASN A 473 41.12 14.09 -8.08
N ARG A 474 40.36 15.18 -7.91
CA ARG A 474 40.92 16.48 -7.48
C ARG A 474 41.48 16.41 -6.06
N ALA A 475 40.79 15.74 -5.14
CA ALA A 475 41.29 15.54 -3.79
C ALA A 475 42.64 14.82 -3.82
N ILE A 476 42.73 13.71 -4.56
CA ILE A 476 43.97 12.94 -4.73
C ILE A 476 45.07 13.78 -5.38
N TYR A 477 44.76 14.50 -6.45
CA TYR A 477 45.71 15.41 -7.13
C TYR A 477 46.27 16.48 -6.19
N ASN A 478 45.42 17.02 -5.30
CA ASN A 478 45.81 17.98 -4.27
C ASN A 478 46.46 17.33 -3.03
N GLY A 479 46.80 16.03 -3.07
CA GLY A 479 47.36 15.29 -1.94
C GLY A 479 46.40 15.04 -0.77
N THR A 480 45.11 15.35 -0.94
CA THR A 480 44.07 15.17 0.09
C THR A 480 43.51 13.74 0.04
N ARG A 481 43.78 12.95 1.09
CA ARG A 481 43.32 11.55 1.23
C ARG A 481 42.20 11.35 2.25
N PHE A 482 41.65 12.45 2.77
CA PHE A 482 40.55 12.44 3.73
C PHE A 482 39.48 13.45 3.31
N ILE A 483 38.29 12.99 2.96
CA ILE A 483 37.17 13.83 2.57
C ILE A 483 35.89 13.47 3.35
N ALA A 484 34.91 14.38 3.38
CA ALA A 484 33.63 14.18 4.03
C ALA A 484 32.45 14.39 3.06
N GLY A 485 31.35 13.65 3.27
CA GLY A 485 30.14 13.74 2.46
C GLY A 485 28.95 13.04 3.10
N THR A 486 27.91 12.74 2.32
CA THR A 486 26.71 12.03 2.80
C THR A 486 26.75 10.51 2.58
N PHE A 487 25.93 9.75 3.31
CA PHE A 487 25.85 8.28 3.23
C PHE A 487 25.73 7.73 1.79
N ASP A 488 24.86 8.34 0.98
CA ASP A 488 24.56 7.91 -0.39
C ASP A 488 25.76 8.00 -1.34
N LYS A 489 26.76 8.84 -1.02
CA LYS A 489 27.94 9.04 -1.88
C LYS A 489 29.05 8.02 -1.64
N ALA A 490 29.03 7.26 -0.54
CA ALA A 490 30.10 6.33 -0.19
C ALA A 490 30.38 5.32 -1.33
N SER A 491 29.32 4.78 -1.94
CA SER A 491 29.43 3.87 -3.10
C SER A 491 30.05 4.50 -4.35
N LYS A 492 29.86 5.81 -4.53
CA LYS A 492 30.41 6.56 -5.66
C LYS A 492 31.88 6.91 -5.43
N VAL A 493 32.25 7.19 -4.18
CA VAL A 493 33.66 7.37 -3.78
C VAL A 493 34.44 6.10 -4.06
N LEU A 494 33.96 4.94 -3.59
CA LEU A 494 34.63 3.66 -3.85
C LEU A 494 34.84 3.39 -5.36
N LYS A 495 33.82 3.66 -6.18
CA LYS A 495 33.90 3.49 -7.64
C LYS A 495 34.83 4.47 -8.33
N SER A 496 35.00 5.66 -7.76
CA SER A 496 35.85 6.72 -8.32
C SER A 496 37.30 6.60 -7.87
N LEU A 497 37.55 5.86 -6.79
CA LEU A 497 38.85 5.71 -6.18
C LEU A 497 39.75 4.82 -7.06
N PRO A 498 40.97 5.28 -7.46
CA PRO A 498 41.92 4.47 -8.22
C PRO A 498 42.23 3.15 -7.53
N GLN A 499 42.50 2.08 -8.29
CA GLN A 499 42.68 0.73 -7.74
C GLN A 499 43.83 0.62 -6.72
N ALA A 500 44.85 1.46 -6.84
CA ALA A 500 45.96 1.52 -5.89
C ALA A 500 45.56 1.92 -4.46
N TYR A 501 44.39 2.55 -4.29
CA TYR A 501 43.90 2.97 -2.98
C TYR A 501 42.85 2.03 -2.40
N LYS A 502 42.98 1.80 -1.09
CA LYS A 502 42.01 1.13 -0.22
C LYS A 502 41.19 2.17 0.56
N LEU A 503 39.94 1.85 0.85
CA LEU A 503 38.99 2.78 1.45
C LEU A 503 38.74 2.45 2.94
N VAL A 504 38.84 3.46 3.78
CA VAL A 504 38.31 3.47 5.15
C VAL A 504 37.03 4.31 5.14
N VAL A 505 35.94 3.73 5.61
CA VAL A 505 34.65 4.42 5.71
C VAL A 505 34.35 4.67 7.18
N VAL A 506 34.19 5.94 7.54
CA VAL A 506 33.70 6.35 8.87
C VAL A 506 32.25 6.77 8.72
N VAL A 507 31.33 6.14 9.44
CA VAL A 507 29.89 6.43 9.39
C VAL A 507 29.48 7.11 10.70
N ASP A 508 29.13 8.38 10.63
CA ASP A 508 28.64 9.12 11.81
C ASP A 508 27.12 9.00 11.95
N GLU A 509 26.64 9.04 13.19
CA GLU A 509 25.24 8.79 13.56
C GLU A 509 24.68 7.50 12.94
N ALA A 510 25.40 6.40 13.11
CA ALA A 510 25.09 5.11 12.50
C ALA A 510 23.67 4.60 12.78
N HIS A 511 23.06 4.97 13.92
CA HIS A 511 21.66 4.64 14.25
C HIS A 511 20.64 5.15 13.22
N LYS A 512 21.00 6.15 12.40
CA LYS A 512 20.17 6.61 11.28
C LYS A 512 19.99 5.55 10.20
N GLU A 513 20.74 4.44 10.24
CA GLU A 513 20.51 3.28 9.40
C GLU A 513 19.14 2.63 9.63
N VAL A 514 18.57 2.80 10.82
CA VAL A 514 17.24 2.29 11.18
C VAL A 514 16.24 3.42 11.22
N THR A 515 16.49 4.53 11.93
CA THR A 515 15.48 5.60 12.09
C THR A 515 15.06 6.24 10.77
N ASP A 516 15.97 6.33 9.78
CA ASP A 516 15.70 6.94 8.48
C ASP A 516 15.46 5.89 7.38
N TYR A 517 15.24 4.62 7.75
CA TYR A 517 15.20 3.50 6.81
C TYR A 517 14.24 3.74 5.63
N ASN A 518 12.99 4.11 5.90
CA ASN A 518 11.99 4.38 4.85
C ASN A 518 12.36 5.56 3.94
N LEU A 519 12.98 6.61 4.49
CA LEU A 519 13.35 7.81 3.73
C LEU A 519 14.62 7.61 2.91
N ARG A 520 15.53 6.75 3.36
CA ARG A 520 16.91 6.63 2.86
C ARG A 520 17.34 5.21 2.53
N PHE A 521 16.39 4.29 2.35
CA PHE A 521 16.63 2.87 2.09
C PHE A 521 17.77 2.62 1.09
N LYS A 522 17.71 3.25 -0.08
CA LYS A 522 18.73 3.07 -1.14
C LYS A 522 20.12 3.55 -0.71
N ALA A 523 20.19 4.65 0.05
CA ALA A 523 21.46 5.21 0.53
C ALA A 523 22.09 4.29 1.59
N ILE A 524 21.31 3.86 2.58
CA ILE A 524 21.74 2.98 3.66
C ILE A 524 22.15 1.62 3.09
N LYS A 525 21.33 1.04 2.20
CA LYS A 525 21.66 -0.21 1.51
C LYS A 525 22.99 -0.12 0.76
N ASN A 526 23.22 0.96 0.02
CA ASN A 526 24.47 1.17 -0.71
C ASN A 526 25.67 1.30 0.25
N LEU A 527 25.52 2.04 1.34
CA LEU A 527 26.56 2.25 2.35
C LEU A 527 27.01 0.93 2.99
N PHE A 528 26.09 0.06 3.36
CA PHE A 528 26.47 -1.24 3.93
C PHE A 528 26.90 -2.25 2.87
N SER A 529 26.38 -2.16 1.65
CA SER A 529 26.85 -3.04 0.57
C SER A 529 28.32 -2.80 0.21
N ILE A 530 28.84 -1.58 0.38
CA ILE A 530 30.26 -1.33 0.17
C ILE A 530 31.13 -1.83 1.32
N ALA A 531 30.60 -1.99 2.53
CA ALA A 531 31.34 -2.54 3.67
C ALA A 531 31.81 -3.98 3.39
N GLU A 532 31.09 -4.70 2.53
CA GLU A 532 31.42 -6.06 2.09
C GLU A 532 32.51 -6.11 1.00
N SER A 533 32.86 -4.97 0.39
CA SER A 533 33.91 -4.90 -0.64
C SER A 533 35.30 -5.09 -0.03
N GLU A 534 36.16 -5.93 -0.61
CA GLU A 534 37.56 -6.12 -0.17
C GLU A 534 38.39 -4.82 -0.24
N ARG A 535 38.01 -3.90 -1.12
CA ARG A 535 38.63 -2.57 -1.20
C ARG A 535 38.29 -1.68 0.00
N VAL A 536 37.31 -2.04 0.82
CA VAL A 536 36.99 -1.35 2.08
C VAL A 536 37.68 -2.10 3.22
N ILE A 537 38.81 -1.57 3.69
CA ILE A 537 39.62 -2.22 4.73
C ILE A 537 39.06 -1.98 6.13
N LYS A 538 38.35 -0.87 6.34
CA LYS A 538 37.71 -0.51 7.60
C LYS A 538 36.38 0.17 7.38
N PHE A 539 35.38 -0.25 8.15
CA PHE A 539 34.07 0.36 8.25
C PHE A 539 33.81 0.66 9.74
N LEU A 540 34.05 1.91 10.14
CA LEU A 540 33.90 2.37 11.51
C LEU A 540 32.61 3.17 11.67
N ALA A 541 31.62 2.59 12.34
CA ALA A 541 30.34 3.22 12.62
C ALA A 541 30.34 3.85 14.01
N LEU A 542 29.89 5.11 14.11
CA LEU A 542 29.86 5.90 15.34
C LEU A 542 28.42 6.16 15.77
N THR A 543 28.06 5.89 17.02
CA THR A 543 26.73 6.23 17.56
C THR A 543 26.74 6.54 19.05
N GLY A 544 25.83 7.39 19.50
CA GLY A 544 25.50 7.58 20.93
C GLY A 544 24.22 6.89 21.38
N THR A 545 23.47 6.32 20.44
CA THR A 545 22.19 5.61 20.67
C THR A 545 22.20 4.30 19.91
N PRO A 546 22.81 3.23 20.47
CA PRO A 546 22.92 1.94 19.79
C PRO A 546 21.62 1.13 19.81
N GLN A 547 20.59 1.55 20.57
CA GLN A 547 19.39 0.75 20.85
C GLN A 547 18.69 0.29 19.56
N GLU A 548 18.63 1.15 18.55
CA GLU A 548 17.92 0.85 17.30
C GLU A 548 18.81 0.17 16.26
N ILE A 549 20.12 0.04 16.49
CA ILE A 549 21.05 -0.55 15.52
C ILE A 549 20.89 -2.06 15.44
N ASP A 550 20.96 -2.60 14.23
CA ASP A 550 21.12 -4.04 14.00
C ASP A 550 22.59 -4.42 14.15
N LEU A 551 22.93 -4.91 15.35
CA LEU A 551 24.28 -5.31 15.74
C LEU A 551 24.88 -6.40 14.85
N SER A 552 24.05 -7.19 14.15
CA SER A 552 24.54 -8.29 13.29
C SER A 552 25.27 -7.83 12.02
N ASN A 553 25.32 -6.53 11.75
CA ASN A 553 26.09 -5.95 10.65
C ASN A 553 27.56 -5.67 11.00
N TYR A 554 27.96 -5.87 12.27
CA TYR A 554 29.27 -5.51 12.78
C TYR A 554 30.00 -6.74 13.29
N ASP A 555 31.32 -6.76 13.09
CA ASP A 555 32.21 -7.82 13.56
C ASP A 555 32.52 -7.64 15.05
N LYS A 556 32.51 -6.38 15.52
CA LYS A 556 32.87 -6.00 16.89
C LYS A 556 32.16 -4.74 17.34
N ARG A 557 31.82 -4.68 18.63
CA ARG A 557 31.33 -3.49 19.33
C ARG A 557 32.39 -3.00 20.31
N VAL A 558 32.65 -1.71 20.30
CA VAL A 558 33.52 -1.05 21.28
C VAL A 558 32.67 0.00 22.00
N ILE A 559 32.46 -0.21 23.29
CA ILE A 559 31.71 0.71 24.15
C ILE A 559 32.71 1.55 24.93
N ILE A 560 32.63 2.87 24.79
CA ILE A 560 33.41 3.81 25.59
C ILE A 560 32.52 4.37 26.70
N GLU A 561 32.73 3.88 27.92
CA GLU A 561 32.02 4.31 29.12
C GLU A 561 32.83 5.37 29.87
N ARG A 562 32.19 6.47 30.24
CA ARG A 562 32.82 7.50 31.06
C ARG A 562 32.57 7.23 32.54
N GLU A 563 33.64 7.11 33.33
CA GLU A 563 33.53 6.79 34.77
C GLU A 563 32.86 7.92 35.57
N ASN A 564 33.04 9.17 35.14
CA ASN A 564 32.46 10.36 35.79
C ASN A 564 31.61 11.15 34.78
N LYS A 565 30.54 10.54 34.29
CA LYS A 565 29.60 11.22 33.40
C LYS A 565 28.82 12.26 34.22
N PRO A 566 28.93 13.57 33.92
CA PRO A 566 28.09 14.57 34.58
C PRO A 566 26.63 14.34 34.17
N ASP A 567 25.71 14.55 35.12
CA ASP A 567 24.29 14.49 34.83
C ASP A 567 23.92 15.47 33.71
N LEU A 568 22.96 15.06 32.89
CA LEU A 568 22.44 15.88 31.79
C LEU A 568 21.80 17.14 32.33
N ALA A 569 20.93 16.96 33.32
CA ALA A 569 20.23 18.01 34.02
C ALA A 569 20.33 17.77 35.53
N SER A 570 20.24 18.82 36.33
CA SER A 570 20.13 18.68 37.78
C SER A 570 18.83 17.98 38.20
N GLU A 571 17.75 18.15 37.43
CA GLU A 571 16.41 17.61 37.74
C GLU A 571 15.68 17.16 36.47
N LEU A 572 14.93 16.04 36.57
CA LEU A 572 13.93 15.59 35.60
C LEU A 572 12.53 15.80 36.18
N LEU A 573 11.69 16.54 35.46
CA LEU A 573 10.34 16.87 35.90
C LEU A 573 9.28 16.40 34.90
N PHE A 574 8.35 15.58 35.38
CA PHE A 574 7.15 15.21 34.63
C PHE A 574 5.97 16.08 35.07
N ILE A 575 5.38 16.80 34.11
CA ILE A 575 4.22 17.68 34.37
C ILE A 575 2.98 17.08 33.72
N GLU A 576 2.00 16.71 34.55
CA GLU A 576 0.82 15.98 34.08
C GLU A 576 -0.37 16.89 33.82
N TYR A 577 -1.00 16.75 32.66
CA TYR A 577 -2.23 17.48 32.32
C TYR A 577 -3.33 16.52 31.83
N LYS A 578 -4.59 16.87 32.14
CA LYS A 578 -5.72 15.93 32.05
C LYS A 578 -6.53 15.97 30.74
N LYS A 579 -6.25 16.93 29.82
CA LYS A 579 -6.95 17.05 28.52
C LYS A 579 -5.96 17.32 27.38
N GLU A 580 -5.99 16.52 26.31
CA GLU A 580 -5.09 16.69 25.15
C GLU A 580 -5.25 18.08 24.49
N THR A 581 -6.45 18.67 24.54
CA THR A 581 -6.71 20.02 24.02
C THR A 581 -5.86 21.09 24.70
N LEU A 582 -5.53 20.92 25.99
CA LEU A 582 -4.74 21.86 26.78
C LEU A 582 -3.23 21.81 26.49
N TYR A 583 -2.76 20.96 25.58
CA TYR A 583 -1.34 20.79 25.27
C TYR A 583 -0.62 22.14 25.01
N THR A 584 -1.16 22.95 24.09
CA THR A 584 -0.52 24.21 23.66
C THR A 584 -0.45 25.21 24.82
N ASN A 585 -1.51 25.29 25.62
CA ASN A 585 -1.55 26.08 26.85
C ASN A 585 -0.52 25.60 27.87
N ALA A 586 -0.49 24.30 28.14
CA ALA A 586 0.42 23.71 29.12
C ALA A 586 1.88 23.99 28.78
N VAL A 587 2.28 23.73 27.53
CA VAL A 587 3.64 23.98 27.05
C VAL A 587 3.99 25.47 27.11
N THR A 588 3.09 26.35 26.68
CA THR A 588 3.34 27.82 26.70
C THR A 588 3.58 28.33 28.12
N ARG A 589 2.76 27.90 29.08
CA ARG A 589 2.88 28.33 30.49
C ARG A 589 4.12 27.77 31.18
N ILE A 590 4.50 26.53 30.88
CA ILE A 590 5.77 25.96 31.35
C ILE A 590 6.94 26.83 30.87
N ILE A 591 6.94 27.22 29.60
CA ILE A 591 8.01 28.06 29.03
C ILE A 591 8.04 29.43 29.71
N ALA A 592 6.88 30.11 29.79
CA ALA A 592 6.79 31.44 30.39
C ALA A 592 7.26 31.44 31.85
N LYS A 593 6.80 30.47 32.65
CA LYS A 593 7.24 30.31 34.06
C LYS A 593 8.76 30.16 34.18
N GLU A 594 9.38 29.29 33.37
CA GLU A 594 10.82 29.08 33.48
C GLU A 594 11.64 30.29 32.99
N VAL A 595 11.12 31.07 32.03
CA VAL A 595 11.72 32.34 31.62
C VAL A 595 11.60 33.39 32.72
N ASN A 596 10.45 33.50 33.37
CA ASN A 596 10.23 34.40 34.50
C ASN A 596 11.12 34.05 35.71
N ASN A 597 11.44 32.77 35.88
CA ASN A 597 12.44 32.29 36.84
C ASN A 597 13.90 32.58 36.41
N GLY A 598 14.10 33.34 35.34
CA GLY A 598 15.42 33.77 34.84
C GLY A 598 16.15 32.73 33.99
N SER A 599 15.49 31.66 33.54
CA SER A 599 16.13 30.62 32.73
C SER A 599 15.95 30.86 31.23
N LYS A 600 16.92 30.41 30.43
CA LYS A 600 16.74 30.31 28.97
C LYS A 600 16.18 28.93 28.63
N VAL A 601 15.26 28.86 27.66
CA VAL A 601 14.49 27.63 27.41
C VAL A 601 14.70 27.11 25.99
N LEU A 602 15.09 25.84 25.86
CA LEU A 602 15.07 25.11 24.60
C LEU A 602 13.90 24.15 24.60
N VAL A 603 13.06 24.23 23.58
CA VAL A 603 11.81 23.48 23.52
C VAL A 603 11.75 22.67 22.24
N PHE A 604 11.52 21.36 22.37
CA PHE A 604 11.27 20.46 21.26
C PHE A 604 9.77 20.21 21.10
N VAL A 605 9.21 20.72 20.01
CA VAL A 605 7.81 20.51 19.59
C VAL A 605 7.83 20.02 18.14
N ASN A 606 7.45 18.77 17.91
CA ASN A 606 7.49 18.18 16.57
C ASN A 606 6.28 18.57 15.71
N ASN A 607 5.94 19.87 15.68
CA ASN A 607 4.89 20.44 14.85
C ASN A 607 5.17 21.93 14.60
N LYS A 608 5.24 22.33 13.33
CA LYS A 608 5.57 23.71 12.92
C LYS A 608 4.46 24.72 13.25
N ASP A 609 3.20 24.30 13.17
CA ASP A 609 2.05 25.15 13.45
C ASP A 609 1.96 25.45 14.96
N GLU A 610 2.14 24.42 15.79
CA GLU A 610 2.18 24.57 17.25
C GLU A 610 3.35 25.45 17.71
N ILE A 611 4.53 25.31 17.10
CA ILE A 611 5.67 26.20 17.37
C ILE A 611 5.29 27.67 17.13
N GLU A 612 4.59 27.95 16.03
CA GLU A 612 4.23 29.32 15.67
C GLU A 612 3.15 29.89 16.61
N THR A 613 2.17 29.07 17.02
CA THR A 613 1.17 29.45 18.03
C THR A 613 1.80 29.78 19.38
N ILE A 614 2.66 28.89 19.90
CA ILE A 614 3.39 29.10 21.15
C ILE A 614 4.24 30.38 21.07
N ARG A 615 4.96 30.58 19.96
CA ARG A 615 5.81 31.76 19.72
C ARG A 615 5.01 33.07 19.79
N LYS A 616 3.83 33.11 19.19
CA LYS A 616 2.94 34.28 19.21
C LYS A 616 2.41 34.56 20.63
N ALA A 617 1.99 33.52 21.35
CA ALA A 617 1.52 33.65 22.72
C ALA A 617 2.61 34.19 23.66
N LEU A 618 3.83 33.63 23.58
CA LEU A 618 4.98 34.10 24.38
C LEU A 618 5.34 35.57 24.12
N LYS A 619 5.15 36.05 22.89
CA LYS A 619 5.40 37.47 22.56
C LYS A 619 4.49 38.42 23.35
N LYS A 620 3.26 38.00 23.71
CA LYS A 620 2.30 38.82 24.46
C LYS A 620 2.78 39.14 25.87
N VAL A 621 3.48 38.21 26.50
CA VAL A 621 4.14 38.37 27.81
C VAL A 621 5.62 38.77 27.66
N ASN A 622 5.96 39.44 26.54
CA ASN A 622 7.30 39.99 26.26
C ASN A 622 8.46 38.97 26.29
N VAL A 623 8.18 37.68 26.07
CA VAL A 623 9.21 36.64 25.99
C VAL A 623 9.76 36.54 24.57
N LYS A 624 11.06 36.81 24.41
CA LYS A 624 11.77 36.76 23.13
C LYS A 624 12.04 35.31 22.70
N SER A 625 11.25 34.84 21.75
CA SER A 625 11.30 33.47 21.24
C SER A 625 11.61 33.38 19.74
N VAL A 626 12.41 32.39 19.34
CA VAL A 626 12.76 32.11 17.93
C VAL A 626 12.41 30.68 17.57
N ALA A 627 11.78 30.52 16.40
CA ALA A 627 11.52 29.21 15.80
C ALA A 627 12.67 28.78 14.89
N VAL A 628 13.17 27.59 15.10
CA VAL A 628 14.26 27.02 14.32
C VAL A 628 13.78 25.66 13.77
N THR A 629 13.62 25.57 12.46
CA THR A 629 13.06 24.39 11.77
C THR A 629 13.82 24.12 10.48
N ALA A 630 13.63 22.93 9.88
CA ALA A 630 14.31 22.53 8.64
C ALA A 630 14.10 23.50 7.45
N ASP A 631 13.05 24.33 7.47
CA ASP A 631 12.73 25.28 6.39
C ASP A 631 13.31 26.67 6.67
N LYS A 632 13.55 27.02 7.94
CA LYS A 632 14.05 28.33 8.39
C LYS A 632 15.59 28.33 8.53
N ARG A 633 16.31 27.59 7.67
CA ARG A 633 17.79 27.45 7.71
C ARG A 633 18.57 28.74 7.41
N LYS A 634 17.90 29.81 7.00
CA LYS A 634 18.51 31.12 6.71
C LYS A 634 18.45 32.09 7.90
N SER A 635 17.84 31.72 9.03
CA SER A 635 17.74 32.63 10.17
C SER A 635 19.12 32.88 10.80
N LYS A 636 19.37 34.12 11.25
CA LYS A 636 20.62 34.47 11.94
C LYS A 636 20.89 33.56 13.14
N THR A 637 19.84 33.19 13.88
CA THR A 637 19.91 32.25 15.01
C THR A 637 20.29 30.83 14.58
N TYR A 638 19.74 30.32 13.46
CA TYR A 638 20.15 29.01 12.94
C TYR A 638 21.62 29.03 12.50
N SER A 639 22.05 30.07 11.80
CA SER A 639 23.45 30.26 11.44
C SER A 639 24.33 30.33 12.69
N SER A 640 23.95 31.11 13.70
CA SER A 640 24.67 31.23 14.98
C SER A 640 24.78 29.89 15.70
N LEU A 641 23.70 29.12 15.77
CA LEU A 641 23.70 27.77 16.35
C LEU A 641 24.65 26.83 15.60
N LEU A 642 24.73 26.93 14.27
CA LEU A 642 25.63 26.11 13.46
C LEU A 642 27.10 26.56 13.51
N THR A 643 27.37 27.86 13.56
CA THR A 643 28.73 28.41 13.45
C THR A 643 29.38 28.65 14.81
N THR A 644 28.62 29.16 15.77
CA THR A 644 29.12 29.54 17.10
C THR A 644 28.71 28.56 18.20
N GLU A 645 27.86 27.56 17.89
CA GLU A 645 27.33 26.59 18.86
C GLU A 645 26.64 27.28 20.07
N LYS A 646 26.16 28.52 19.91
CA LYS A 646 25.56 29.32 20.99
C LYS A 646 24.20 29.91 20.59
N ILE A 647 23.28 29.90 21.55
CA ILE A 647 22.04 30.69 21.50
C ILE A 647 22.42 32.16 21.77
N PRO A 648 22.02 33.11 20.90
CA PRO A 648 22.29 34.54 21.08
C PRO A 648 21.77 35.07 22.43
N GLU A 649 22.46 36.05 23.01
CA GLU A 649 22.14 36.54 24.35
C GLU A 649 20.76 37.21 24.47
N ASP A 650 20.30 37.83 23.39
CA ASP A 650 19.01 38.52 23.30
C ASP A 650 17.79 37.56 23.18
N ILE A 651 18.03 36.26 22.98
CA ILE A 651 16.98 35.24 22.82
C ILE A 651 16.81 34.47 24.12
N GLN A 652 15.57 34.42 24.61
CA GLN A 652 15.18 33.70 25.84
C GLN A 652 14.70 32.28 25.54
N VAL A 653 14.02 32.08 24.40
CA VAL A 653 13.40 30.79 24.04
C VAL A 653 13.76 30.36 22.61
N VAL A 654 14.17 29.11 22.45
CA VAL A 654 14.36 28.47 21.15
C VAL A 654 13.34 27.35 20.99
N LEU A 655 12.46 27.46 20.00
CA LEU A 655 11.45 26.46 19.64
C LEU A 655 11.94 25.66 18.43
N ALA A 656 12.12 24.35 18.60
CA ALA A 656 12.77 23.47 17.64
C ALA A 656 11.91 22.25 17.29
N THR A 657 12.06 21.77 16.05
CA THR A 657 11.62 20.40 15.69
C THR A 657 12.81 19.43 15.79
N ASN A 658 12.56 18.13 15.56
CA ASN A 658 13.56 17.06 15.55
C ASN A 658 14.73 17.34 14.60
N ALA A 659 14.53 18.20 13.59
CA ALA A 659 15.57 18.55 12.62
C ALA A 659 16.80 19.24 13.23
N ILE A 660 16.68 19.83 14.43
CA ILE A 660 17.80 20.43 15.19
C ILE A 660 18.34 19.46 16.23
N ALA A 661 17.51 18.52 16.67
CA ALA A 661 17.96 17.41 17.49
C ALA A 661 19.03 16.56 16.76
N ASP A 662 19.24 16.76 15.45
CA ASP A 662 20.29 16.12 14.66
C ASP A 662 21.53 17.03 14.50
N GLY A 663 22.47 16.92 15.44
CA GLY A 663 23.89 17.23 15.23
C GLY A 663 24.38 18.65 15.48
N VAL A 664 23.58 19.53 16.10
CA VAL A 664 24.05 20.84 16.60
C VAL A 664 24.41 20.74 18.09
N ASN A 665 25.63 21.13 18.47
CA ASN A 665 26.01 21.23 19.89
C ASN A 665 25.67 22.62 20.42
N ILE A 666 25.27 22.71 21.69
CA ILE A 666 24.99 23.99 22.36
C ILE A 666 25.96 24.14 23.54
N GLU A 667 26.83 25.16 23.47
CA GLU A 667 27.92 25.43 24.43
C GLU A 667 27.58 26.50 25.49
N ASN A 668 26.32 26.90 25.63
CA ASN A 668 25.92 27.94 26.59
C ASN A 668 26.03 27.50 28.08
N GLN A 669 25.89 28.46 29.00
CA GLN A 669 26.08 28.33 30.46
C GLN A 669 25.00 27.49 31.19
N LYS A 670 25.06 27.39 32.53
CA LYS A 670 24.27 26.47 33.37
C LYS A 670 22.77 26.82 33.53
N ASP A 671 22.31 28.00 33.12
CA ASP A 671 20.94 28.48 33.40
C ASP A 671 19.87 28.09 32.37
N TYR A 672 20.04 26.94 31.70
CA TYR A 672 19.10 26.48 30.69
C TYR A 672 18.09 25.47 31.23
N VAL A 673 16.90 25.48 30.62
CA VAL A 673 15.88 24.45 30.79
C VAL A 673 15.58 23.83 29.43
N CYS A 674 15.55 22.50 29.39
CA CYS A 674 15.16 21.74 28.20
C CYS A 674 13.73 21.23 28.39
N VAL A 675 12.84 21.57 27.47
CA VAL A 675 11.46 21.07 27.44
C VAL A 675 11.30 20.16 26.22
N ILE A 676 10.87 18.93 26.43
CA ILE A 676 10.52 18.01 25.34
C ILE A 676 9.03 17.72 25.47
N ALA A 677 8.22 18.23 24.54
CA ALA A 677 6.78 18.25 24.67
C ALA A 677 6.10 17.26 23.69
N PRO A 678 5.93 15.99 24.07
CA PRO A 678 5.25 15.00 23.24
C PRO A 678 3.74 15.16 23.30
N ALA A 679 3.06 15.03 22.15
CA ALA A 679 1.61 14.93 22.08
C ALA A 679 1.16 13.86 21.08
N ARG A 680 0.19 13.04 21.49
CA ARG A 680 -0.37 11.89 20.75
C ARG A 680 -0.70 12.25 19.30
N ASN A 681 -1.49 13.28 19.08
CA ASN A 681 -1.94 13.65 17.73
C ASN A 681 -1.41 15.01 17.24
N LYS A 682 -1.05 15.92 18.16
CA LYS A 682 -0.59 17.28 17.82
C LYS A 682 0.90 17.33 17.45
N ALA A 683 1.77 16.66 18.21
CA ALA A 683 3.23 16.74 18.06
C ALA A 683 3.90 15.42 18.52
N PRO A 684 3.82 14.34 17.73
CA PRO A 684 4.37 13.04 18.14
C PRO A 684 5.89 13.11 18.29
N PHE A 685 6.36 12.79 19.50
CA PHE A 685 7.78 12.76 19.87
C PHE A 685 8.01 11.68 20.94
N PHE A 686 7.74 10.42 20.60
CA PHE A 686 7.76 9.29 21.56
C PHE A 686 8.93 8.31 21.34
N ASN A 687 9.80 8.57 20.36
CA ASN A 687 11.02 7.78 20.16
C ASN A 687 12.06 8.13 21.24
N ILE A 688 12.40 7.13 22.04
CA ILE A 688 13.29 7.24 23.21
C ILE A 688 14.71 7.63 22.82
N SER A 689 15.24 7.08 21.71
CA SER A 689 16.57 7.44 21.19
C SER A 689 16.64 8.91 20.78
N LEU A 690 15.62 9.42 20.09
CA LEU A 690 15.54 10.84 19.69
C LEU A 690 15.44 11.76 20.91
N ILE A 691 14.72 11.34 21.96
CA ILE A 691 14.62 12.10 23.22
C ILE A 691 15.99 12.15 23.91
N LYS A 692 16.70 11.03 24.00
CA LYS A 692 18.08 11.00 24.52
C LYS A 692 18.98 11.93 23.70
N GLN A 693 18.91 11.87 22.37
CA GLN A 693 19.73 12.74 21.52
C GLN A 693 19.40 14.22 21.70
N ALA A 694 18.12 14.57 21.85
CA ALA A 694 17.67 15.94 22.06
C ALA A 694 18.15 16.50 23.42
N SER A 695 18.04 15.71 24.49
CA SER A 695 18.50 16.12 25.83
C SER A 695 20.01 16.25 25.93
N ASN A 696 20.78 15.41 25.23
CA ASN A 696 22.24 15.45 25.22
C ASN A 696 22.86 16.55 24.31
N ARG A 697 22.08 17.50 23.79
CA ARG A 697 22.62 18.58 22.92
C ARG A 697 23.36 19.67 23.70
N PHE A 698 23.03 19.85 24.97
CA PHE A 698 23.75 20.77 25.85
C PHE A 698 25.09 20.15 26.27
N ARG A 699 26.19 20.91 26.09
CA ARG A 699 27.52 20.41 26.51
C ARG A 699 27.77 20.47 28.01
N ASN A 700 27.06 21.34 28.69
CA ASN A 700 27.12 21.56 30.13
C ASN A 700 25.82 21.06 30.77
N THR A 701 25.89 20.61 32.02
CA THR A 701 24.71 20.29 32.82
C THR A 701 23.80 21.51 32.91
N TYR A 702 22.53 21.33 32.57
CA TYR A 702 21.50 22.37 32.60
C TYR A 702 20.56 22.17 33.80
N LYS A 703 19.70 23.14 34.13
CA LYS A 703 18.89 23.11 35.36
C LYS A 703 17.89 21.96 35.37
N LYS A 704 17.00 21.90 34.37
CA LYS A 704 15.88 20.96 34.34
C LYS A 704 15.64 20.38 32.96
N LEU A 705 15.29 19.09 32.93
CA LEU A 705 14.61 18.45 31.80
C LEU A 705 13.12 18.32 32.15
N ILE A 706 12.25 18.99 31.39
CA ILE A 706 10.80 18.98 31.63
C ILE A 706 10.09 18.21 30.52
N ILE A 707 9.25 17.25 30.91
CA ILE A 707 8.41 16.46 30.01
C ILE A 707 6.93 16.65 30.38
N PRO A 708 6.17 17.53 29.69
CA PRO A 708 4.72 17.58 29.86
C PRO A 708 4.05 16.35 29.25
N ILE A 709 3.18 15.67 30.01
CA ILE A 709 2.54 14.41 29.60
C ILE A 709 1.02 14.49 29.80
N PHE A 710 0.29 14.12 28.74
CA PHE A 710 -1.15 13.93 28.80
C PHE A 710 -1.51 12.58 29.43
N ILE A 711 -2.28 12.61 30.53
CA ILE A 711 -2.84 11.42 31.18
C ILE A 711 -4.33 11.66 31.42
N LYS A 712 -5.18 10.86 30.77
CA LYS A 712 -6.65 10.95 30.94
C LYS A 712 -7.04 10.30 32.26
N GLN A 713 -7.82 11.00 33.08
CA GLN A 713 -8.20 10.60 34.44
C GLN A 713 -8.93 9.23 34.49
N ASP A 714 -9.79 8.96 33.52
CA ASP A 714 -10.61 7.74 33.43
C ASP A 714 -9.93 6.58 32.67
N LEU A 715 -8.64 6.70 32.30
CA LEU A 715 -7.84 5.61 31.73
C LEU A 715 -6.64 5.26 32.63
N GLU A 716 -6.70 5.66 33.91
CA GLU A 716 -5.59 5.47 34.86
C GLU A 716 -5.32 3.97 35.10
N GLU A 717 -6.34 3.11 35.25
CA GLU A 717 -6.18 1.67 35.54
C GLU A 717 -5.73 0.82 34.32
N GLU A 718 -6.33 1.01 33.14
CA GLU A 718 -5.99 0.23 31.92
C GLU A 718 -4.58 0.52 31.38
N ARG A 719 -3.97 1.64 31.79
CA ARG A 719 -2.66 2.11 31.33
C ARG A 719 -1.56 2.01 32.39
N LEU A 720 -1.79 1.29 33.49
CA LEU A 720 -0.82 1.07 34.59
C LEU A 720 0.38 0.19 34.21
N ILE A 721 0.53 -0.23 32.95
CA ILE A 721 1.75 -0.93 32.53
C ILE A 721 2.92 0.06 32.64
N THR A 722 3.76 -0.13 33.66
CA THR A 722 4.97 0.67 33.93
C THR A 722 6.20 0.15 33.21
N ARG A 723 6.15 -1.10 32.71
CA ARG A 723 7.29 -1.74 32.05
C ARG A 723 7.56 -1.08 30.68
N PRO A 724 8.80 -0.64 30.42
CA PRO A 724 9.22 -0.21 29.09
C PRO A 724 8.99 -1.31 28.05
N ASN A 725 8.75 -0.91 26.79
CA ASN A 725 8.67 -1.88 25.71
C ASN A 725 10.05 -2.49 25.44
N ASN A 726 10.15 -3.83 25.48
CA ASN A 726 11.36 -4.54 25.09
C ASN A 726 11.51 -4.54 23.56
N LEU A 727 12.27 -3.58 23.05
CA LEU A 727 12.59 -3.44 21.62
C LEU A 727 13.26 -4.69 21.04
N ASN A 728 14.19 -5.29 21.79
CA ASN A 728 14.92 -6.48 21.37
C ASN A 728 13.99 -7.70 21.28
N GLY A 729 13.16 -7.93 22.30
CA GLY A 729 12.14 -8.98 22.28
C GLY A 729 11.19 -8.84 21.10
N ARG A 730 10.71 -7.62 20.82
CA ARG A 730 9.86 -7.35 19.64
C ARG A 730 10.59 -7.64 18.33
N TYR A 731 11.85 -7.21 18.23
CA TYR A 731 12.66 -7.43 17.05
C TYR A 731 12.90 -8.93 16.79
N GLU A 732 13.26 -9.71 17.81
CA GLU A 732 13.46 -11.16 17.68
C GLU A 732 12.18 -11.88 17.28
N TRP A 733 11.03 -11.49 17.83
CA TRP A 733 9.74 -12.01 17.38
C TRP A 733 9.48 -11.73 15.90
N LEU A 734 9.73 -10.49 15.45
CA LEU A 734 9.58 -10.10 14.05
C LEU A 734 10.54 -10.86 13.13
N LEU A 735 11.74 -11.21 13.61
CA LEU A 735 12.68 -12.04 12.88
C LEU A 735 12.23 -13.51 12.85
N MET A 736 11.75 -14.06 13.96
CA MET A 736 11.22 -15.42 14.04
C MET A 736 10.04 -15.59 13.08
N ASP A 737 9.09 -14.66 13.12
CA ASP A 737 7.92 -14.64 12.22
C ASP A 737 8.34 -14.55 10.75
N ALA A 738 9.30 -13.67 10.43
CA ALA A 738 9.84 -13.56 9.07
C ALA A 738 10.59 -14.83 8.62
N LYS A 739 11.35 -15.47 9.51
CA LYS A 739 12.06 -16.73 9.23
C LYS A 739 11.09 -17.89 9.07
N HIS A 740 10.04 -17.97 9.89
CA HIS A 740 8.99 -18.96 9.75
C HIS A 740 8.29 -18.79 8.40
N THR A 741 7.90 -17.56 8.08
CA THR A 741 7.32 -17.21 6.78
C THR A 741 8.23 -17.60 5.62
N LYS A 742 9.53 -17.29 5.75
CA LYS A 742 10.56 -17.69 4.80
C LYS A 742 10.60 -19.20 4.60
N ASN A 743 10.67 -19.97 5.68
CA ASN A 743 10.76 -21.43 5.63
C ASN A 743 9.50 -22.05 5.01
N VAL A 744 8.31 -21.54 5.35
CA VAL A 744 7.05 -21.99 4.73
C VAL A 744 7.04 -21.72 3.23
N ILE A 745 7.55 -20.55 2.81
CA ILE A 745 7.67 -20.22 1.38
C ILE A 745 8.70 -21.14 0.70
N GLU A 746 9.86 -21.38 1.34
CA GLU A 746 10.86 -22.32 0.83
C GLU A 746 10.30 -23.74 0.73
N GLU A 747 9.72 -24.30 1.79
CA GLU A 747 9.20 -25.68 1.78
C GLU A 747 8.09 -25.88 0.75
N ARG A 748 7.15 -24.94 0.66
CA ARG A 748 5.97 -25.09 -0.22
C ARG A 748 6.26 -24.75 -1.69
N PHE A 749 7.21 -23.86 -1.93
CA PHE A 749 7.42 -23.28 -3.26
C PHE A 749 8.85 -23.37 -3.78
N ARG A 750 9.82 -24.03 -3.10
CA ARG A 750 11.24 -24.12 -3.55
C ARG A 750 11.39 -24.58 -4.99
N ASP A 751 10.66 -25.61 -5.41
CA ASP A 751 10.72 -26.14 -6.78
C ASP A 751 9.84 -25.37 -7.77
N ARG A 752 9.11 -24.35 -7.30
CA ARG A 752 8.13 -23.54 -8.04
C ARG A 752 8.33 -22.02 -7.83
N LEU A 753 9.54 -21.62 -7.43
CA LEU A 753 9.90 -20.21 -7.18
C LEU A 753 9.83 -19.36 -8.47
N ASP A 754 9.75 -19.99 -9.64
CA ASP A 754 9.52 -19.38 -10.96
C ASP A 754 8.13 -18.78 -11.11
N LEU A 755 7.17 -19.34 -10.39
CA LEU A 755 5.79 -18.88 -10.33
C LEU A 755 5.59 -17.82 -9.25
N TYR A 756 6.61 -17.57 -8.43
CA TYR A 756 6.57 -16.64 -7.32
C TYR A 756 6.63 -15.19 -7.83
N LYS A 757 5.48 -14.52 -7.80
CA LYS A 757 5.33 -13.09 -8.13
C LYS A 757 5.12 -12.29 -6.84
N PRO A 758 6.11 -11.54 -6.39
CA PRO A 758 6.00 -10.79 -5.15
C PRO A 758 4.89 -9.78 -5.10
N SER A 759 4.25 -9.77 -3.95
CA SER A 759 3.28 -8.75 -3.59
C SER A 759 3.81 -7.86 -2.47
N VAL A 760 3.02 -6.84 -2.15
CA VAL A 760 3.18 -5.99 -0.96
C VAL A 760 3.32 -6.83 0.34
N ALA A 761 2.86 -8.08 0.37
CA ALA A 761 3.01 -8.97 1.53
C ALA A 761 4.46 -9.39 1.83
N GLU A 762 5.36 -9.46 0.84
CA GLU A 762 6.79 -9.70 1.12
C GLU A 762 7.46 -8.51 1.76
N ALA A 763 7.01 -7.29 1.41
CA ALA A 763 7.42 -6.08 2.09
C ALA A 763 6.90 -6.05 3.55
N ILE A 764 5.71 -6.62 3.81
CA ILE A 764 5.13 -6.75 5.16
C ILE A 764 5.85 -7.86 5.96
N ALA A 765 6.12 -9.02 5.34
CA ALA A 765 6.88 -10.13 5.92
C ALA A 765 8.37 -9.78 6.11
N GLY A 766 8.85 -8.67 5.52
CA GLY A 766 10.22 -8.19 5.64
C GLY A 766 11.23 -9.09 4.93
N LEU A 767 10.85 -9.68 3.79
CA LEU A 767 11.78 -10.36 2.89
C LEU A 767 12.36 -9.35 1.89
N PHE A 768 13.62 -9.53 1.51
CA PHE A 768 14.40 -8.57 0.73
C PHE A 768 13.83 -8.44 -0.68
N ASN A 769 13.07 -7.37 -0.91
CA ASN A 769 12.44 -7.13 -2.21
C ASN A 769 13.48 -6.66 -3.25
N THR A 770 14.08 -7.65 -3.92
CA THR A 770 15.08 -7.42 -4.98
C THR A 770 14.42 -7.14 -6.34
N PHE A 771 13.08 -7.24 -6.44
CA PHE A 771 12.33 -7.23 -7.70
C PHE A 771 12.24 -5.88 -8.41
N MET A 772 12.72 -4.80 -7.79
CA MET A 772 12.75 -3.47 -8.42
C MET A 772 13.91 -3.28 -9.41
N THR A 773 14.73 -4.30 -9.67
CA THR A 773 15.63 -4.26 -10.85
C THR A 773 14.83 -4.50 -12.12
N LYS A 774 14.37 -3.42 -12.75
CA LYS A 774 13.95 -3.42 -14.16
C LYS A 774 15.00 -4.17 -14.99
N GLY A 775 14.61 -5.24 -15.69
CA GLY A 775 15.41 -5.85 -16.77
C GLY A 775 15.89 -7.30 -16.59
N PHE A 776 15.58 -8.02 -15.51
CA PHE A 776 15.91 -9.46 -15.41
C PHE A 776 14.73 -10.33 -15.87
N ASN A 777 14.94 -11.14 -16.92
CA ASN A 777 13.92 -12.04 -17.46
C ASN A 777 13.95 -13.39 -16.71
N PHE A 778 13.20 -13.48 -15.62
CA PHE A 778 13.09 -14.69 -14.80
C PHE A 778 12.68 -15.91 -15.63
N LYS A 779 11.67 -15.76 -16.50
CA LYS A 779 11.15 -16.85 -17.33
C LYS A 779 12.24 -17.48 -18.20
N ALA A 780 13.08 -16.66 -18.83
CA ALA A 780 14.23 -17.14 -19.59
C ALA A 780 15.24 -17.88 -18.68
N ALA A 781 15.54 -17.33 -17.51
CA ALA A 781 16.50 -17.92 -16.57
C ALA A 781 16.06 -19.28 -16.02
N TYR A 782 14.76 -19.47 -15.77
CA TYR A 782 14.21 -20.76 -15.36
C TYR A 782 14.21 -21.78 -16.48
N LYS A 783 13.91 -21.37 -17.72
CA LYS A 783 14.00 -22.26 -18.89
C LYS A 783 15.43 -22.80 -19.08
N GLU A 784 16.44 -21.96 -18.88
CA GLU A 784 17.84 -22.40 -18.89
C GLU A 784 18.19 -23.29 -17.68
N ALA A 785 17.60 -23.06 -16.51
CA ALA A 785 17.78 -23.93 -15.33
C ALA A 785 17.12 -25.30 -15.51
N GLU A 786 16.02 -25.38 -16.25
CA GLU A 786 15.36 -26.62 -16.62
C GLU A 786 16.18 -27.40 -17.65
N LYS A 787 16.74 -26.73 -18.67
CA LYS A 787 17.73 -27.34 -19.58
C LYS A 787 18.92 -27.90 -18.81
N GLN A 788 19.45 -27.17 -17.81
CA GLN A 788 20.48 -27.68 -16.91
C GLN A 788 20.04 -28.98 -16.21
N ARG A 789 18.81 -29.04 -15.69
CA ARG A 789 18.27 -30.25 -15.04
C ARG A 789 18.13 -31.42 -16.01
N LEU A 790 17.77 -31.16 -17.26
CA LEU A 790 17.57 -32.16 -18.31
C LEU A 790 18.87 -32.57 -19.03
N GLY A 791 20.03 -32.01 -18.64
CA GLY A 791 21.31 -32.29 -19.29
C GLY A 791 21.43 -31.71 -20.71
N ILE A 792 20.61 -30.71 -21.04
CA ILE A 792 20.60 -30.00 -22.32
C ILE A 792 21.48 -28.76 -22.21
N GLU A 793 22.16 -28.37 -23.29
CA GLU A 793 22.97 -27.14 -23.34
C GLU A 793 22.16 -25.91 -22.88
N TYR A 794 22.73 -25.13 -21.95
CA TYR A 794 22.05 -24.03 -21.29
C TYR A 794 22.96 -22.82 -21.04
N ASP A 795 22.37 -21.64 -20.85
CA ASP A 795 23.09 -20.42 -20.46
C ASP A 795 23.49 -20.46 -18.98
N VAL A 796 24.76 -20.76 -18.72
CA VAL A 796 25.34 -20.84 -17.37
C VAL A 796 25.24 -19.51 -16.62
N ALA A 797 25.43 -18.37 -17.29
CA ALA A 797 25.42 -17.06 -16.65
C ALA A 797 24.01 -16.69 -16.16
N LEU A 798 22.99 -17.01 -16.97
CA LEU A 798 21.59 -16.76 -16.64
C LEU A 798 21.12 -17.62 -15.45
N VAL A 799 21.53 -18.89 -15.42
CA VAL A 799 21.24 -19.82 -14.31
C VAL A 799 21.98 -19.44 -13.03
N GLU A 800 23.25 -19.02 -13.13
CA GLU A 800 23.98 -18.48 -11.98
C GLU A 800 23.32 -17.21 -11.43
N GLN A 801 22.89 -16.31 -12.32
CA GLN A 801 22.21 -15.08 -11.94
C GLN A 801 20.88 -15.38 -11.24
N LEU A 802 20.13 -16.38 -11.71
CA LEU A 802 18.92 -16.87 -11.07
C LEU A 802 19.20 -17.41 -9.67
N LYS A 803 20.21 -18.29 -9.51
CA LYS A 803 20.62 -18.83 -8.20
C LYS A 803 21.01 -17.71 -7.22
N ARG A 804 21.71 -16.68 -7.69
CA ARG A 804 22.06 -15.49 -6.89
C ARG A 804 20.82 -14.69 -6.49
N ILE A 805 19.83 -14.57 -7.37
CA ILE A 805 18.57 -13.88 -7.07
C ILE A 805 17.72 -14.69 -6.09
N HIS A 806 17.59 -16.01 -6.26
CA HIS A 806 16.95 -16.92 -5.29
C HIS A 806 17.52 -16.77 -3.89
N LYS A 807 18.84 -16.80 -3.77
CA LYS A 807 19.53 -16.63 -2.48
C LYS A 807 19.19 -15.31 -1.80
N ARG A 808 18.86 -14.26 -2.57
CA ARG A 808 18.51 -12.92 -2.07
C ARG A 808 17.01 -12.71 -1.85
N LEU A 809 16.16 -13.36 -2.63
CA LEU A 809 14.70 -13.24 -2.65
C LEU A 809 14.08 -13.43 -1.27
N LEU A 810 14.56 -14.45 -0.56
CA LEU A 810 14.05 -14.90 0.74
C LEU A 810 14.98 -14.49 1.88
N THR A 811 15.85 -13.50 1.66
CA THR A 811 16.66 -12.96 2.75
C THR A 811 15.78 -12.10 3.64
N VAL A 812 15.80 -12.32 4.96
CA VAL A 812 15.09 -11.44 5.91
C VAL A 812 15.82 -10.09 5.98
N ASP A 813 15.08 -9.02 5.73
CA ASP A 813 15.52 -7.65 5.88
C ASP A 813 15.48 -7.24 7.36
N LYS A 814 16.56 -7.60 8.05
CA LYS A 814 16.75 -7.32 9.47
C LYS A 814 16.58 -5.85 9.83
N ARG A 815 17.06 -4.91 9.00
CA ARG A 815 16.91 -3.46 9.26
C ARG A 815 15.45 -3.02 9.18
N ALA A 816 14.70 -3.51 8.20
CA ALA A 816 13.27 -3.23 8.10
C ALA A 816 12.51 -3.74 9.34
N LYS A 817 12.83 -4.94 9.82
CA LYS A 817 12.23 -5.49 11.05
C LYS A 817 12.63 -4.70 12.30
N ARG A 818 13.87 -4.24 12.38
CA ARG A 818 14.34 -3.38 13.47
C ARG A 818 13.63 -2.02 13.48
N TYR A 819 13.44 -1.44 12.29
CA TYR A 819 12.66 -0.21 12.12
C TYR A 819 11.20 -0.42 12.53
N GLN A 820 10.59 -1.53 12.13
CA GLN A 820 9.23 -1.89 12.53
C GLN A 820 9.11 -2.03 14.06
N ALA A 821 10.07 -2.70 14.71
CA ALA A 821 10.11 -2.79 16.17
C ALA A 821 10.20 -1.39 16.84
N SER A 822 11.02 -0.49 16.30
CA SER A 822 11.14 0.91 16.77
C SER A 822 9.82 1.69 16.63
N GLN A 823 9.10 1.53 15.50
CA GLN A 823 7.78 2.14 15.29
C GLN A 823 6.70 1.56 16.22
N ASP A 824 6.75 0.25 16.47
CA ASP A 824 5.84 -0.42 17.42
C ASP A 824 6.09 0.08 18.85
N GLN A 825 7.35 0.27 19.24
CA GLN A 825 7.74 0.85 20.53
C GLN A 825 7.25 2.30 20.67
N GLU A 826 7.41 3.14 19.65
CA GLU A 826 6.90 4.52 19.65
C GLU A 826 5.37 4.54 19.80
N THR A 827 4.68 3.65 19.09
CA THR A 827 3.22 3.48 19.17
C THR A 827 2.78 3.00 20.56
N TYR A 828 3.56 2.12 21.19
CA TYR A 828 3.33 1.68 22.56
C TYR A 828 3.41 2.86 23.53
N TYR A 829 4.50 3.63 23.52
CA TYR A 829 4.67 4.77 24.43
C TYR A 829 3.65 5.89 24.23
N LYS A 830 3.17 6.08 22.99
CA LYS A 830 2.05 6.99 22.68
C LYS A 830 0.76 6.61 23.42
N ASN A 831 0.56 5.32 23.71
CA ASN A 831 -0.65 4.82 24.36
C ASN A 831 -0.47 4.56 25.87
N PHE A 832 0.76 4.28 26.32
CA PHE A 832 1.12 3.93 27.69
C PHE A 832 2.08 4.98 28.31
N PRO A 833 1.57 6.11 28.82
CA PRO A 833 2.40 7.22 29.30
C PRO A 833 3.25 6.87 30.53
N TYR A 834 2.85 5.92 31.37
CA TYR A 834 3.65 5.49 32.53
C TYR A 834 4.87 4.67 32.11
N ALA A 835 4.71 3.70 31.20
CA ALA A 835 5.86 3.02 30.60
C ALA A 835 6.81 3.99 29.86
N PHE A 836 6.25 5.03 29.23
CA PHE A 836 7.05 6.07 28.60
C PHE A 836 7.88 6.85 29.63
N LYS A 837 7.29 7.28 30.76
CA LYS A 837 8.04 7.93 31.85
C LYS A 837 9.20 7.07 32.34
N GLN A 838 8.94 5.78 32.60
CA GLN A 838 9.96 4.85 33.05
C GLN A 838 11.10 4.75 32.04
N ALA A 839 10.78 4.59 30.75
CA ALA A 839 11.80 4.54 29.70
C ALA A 839 12.64 5.82 29.60
N ILE A 840 12.07 7.00 29.91
CA ILE A 840 12.81 8.27 29.99
C ILE A 840 13.73 8.32 31.21
N MET A 841 13.25 7.86 32.37
CA MET A 841 14.08 7.78 33.58
C MET A 841 15.27 6.85 33.32
N ASP A 842 15.04 5.68 32.73
CA ASP A 842 16.07 4.68 32.44
C ASP A 842 17.14 5.23 31.48
N ILE A 843 16.74 5.96 30.43
CA ILE A 843 17.70 6.42 29.41
C ILE A 843 18.45 7.71 29.79
N THR A 844 17.85 8.55 30.63
CA THR A 844 18.46 9.81 31.05
C THR A 844 19.37 9.63 32.26
N ALA A 845 19.07 8.65 33.12
CA ALA A 845 19.80 8.35 34.35
C ALA A 845 19.93 9.57 35.29
N ILE A 846 19.01 10.54 35.20
CA ILE A 846 18.97 11.71 36.09
C ILE A 846 18.48 11.25 37.46
N GLN A 847 19.23 11.54 38.52
CA GLN A 847 18.94 11.04 39.87
C GLN A 847 17.70 11.71 40.50
N GLN A 848 17.55 13.03 40.33
CA GLN A 848 16.44 13.79 40.91
C GLN A 848 15.24 13.80 39.94
N VAL A 849 14.25 12.95 40.21
CA VAL A 849 13.03 12.83 39.39
C VAL A 849 11.80 13.28 40.19
N ASN A 850 11.04 14.22 39.64
CA ASN A 850 9.83 14.77 40.26
C ASN A 850 8.60 14.62 39.34
N HIS A 851 7.45 14.42 39.96
CA HIS A 851 6.14 14.33 39.29
C HIS A 851 5.21 15.37 39.88
N VAL A 852 4.66 16.25 39.05
CA VAL A 852 3.82 17.36 39.51
C VAL A 852 2.62 17.51 38.58
N SER A 853 1.44 17.80 39.15
CA SER A 853 0.28 18.14 38.33
C SER A 853 0.48 19.49 37.67
N MET A 854 -0.09 19.71 36.48
CA MET A 854 0.00 21.01 35.82
C MET A 854 -0.51 22.14 36.73
N ALA A 855 -1.60 21.90 37.47
CA ALA A 855 -2.19 22.87 38.40
C ALA A 855 -1.23 23.27 39.53
N ASP A 856 -0.55 22.29 40.13
CA ASP A 856 0.43 22.55 41.19
C ASP A 856 1.69 23.23 40.63
N TYR A 857 2.10 22.86 39.42
CA TYR A 857 3.28 23.43 38.79
C TYR A 857 3.14 24.92 38.52
N ILE A 858 1.94 25.40 38.21
CA ILE A 858 1.67 26.80 37.84
C ILE A 858 1.00 27.63 38.94
N LYS A 859 0.85 27.08 40.15
CA LYS A 859 0.15 27.76 41.26
C LYS A 859 0.76 29.12 41.64
N ASP A 860 2.08 29.26 41.48
CA ASP A 860 2.83 30.49 41.79
C ASP A 860 3.06 31.39 40.56
N GLU A 861 2.37 31.13 39.43
CA GLU A 861 2.44 31.98 38.24
C GLU A 861 1.73 33.32 38.51
N ALA A 862 2.33 34.43 38.07
CA ALA A 862 1.72 35.75 38.19
C ALA A 862 0.35 35.77 37.47
N GLU A 863 -0.68 36.24 38.17
CA GLU A 863 -2.07 36.24 37.70
C GLU A 863 -2.24 37.01 36.38
N ASP A 864 -1.51 38.12 36.22
CA ASP A 864 -1.52 38.96 35.02
C ASP A 864 -0.94 38.23 33.80
N ASP A 865 0.21 37.56 33.95
CA ASP A 865 0.84 36.78 32.88
C ASP A 865 -0.03 35.58 32.49
N ARG A 866 -0.60 34.90 33.50
CA ARG A 866 -1.52 33.77 33.30
C ARG A 866 -2.72 34.19 32.45
N THR A 867 -3.35 35.30 32.83
CA THR A 867 -4.53 35.84 32.14
C THR A 867 -4.17 36.28 30.73
N ALA A 868 -3.07 37.02 30.55
CA ALA A 868 -2.61 37.49 29.25
C ALA A 868 -2.28 36.34 28.27
N LEU A 869 -1.66 35.26 28.76
CA LEU A 869 -1.37 34.07 27.96
C LEU A 869 -2.65 33.32 27.56
N LEU A 870 -3.59 33.16 28.50
CA LEU A 870 -4.87 32.51 28.23
C LEU A 870 -5.67 33.28 27.18
N GLU A 871 -5.81 34.60 27.35
CA GLU A 871 -6.52 35.47 26.41
C GLU A 871 -5.89 35.44 25.01
N GLU A 872 -4.55 35.49 24.92
CA GLU A 872 -3.87 35.45 23.63
C GLU A 872 -3.98 34.08 22.96
N LEU A 873 -3.88 32.98 23.72
CA LEU A 873 -4.07 31.63 23.19
C LEU A 873 -5.51 31.44 22.71
N ASP A 874 -6.51 31.86 23.49
CA ASP A 874 -7.92 31.81 23.09
C ASP A 874 -8.17 32.68 21.85
N ARG A 875 -7.56 33.87 21.79
CA ARG A 875 -7.61 34.74 20.60
C ARG A 875 -6.97 34.08 19.39
N LEU A 876 -5.82 33.43 19.53
CA LEU A 876 -5.11 32.75 18.44
C LEU A 876 -5.85 31.51 17.97
N GLU A 877 -6.45 30.74 18.89
CA GLU A 877 -7.31 29.61 18.55
C GLU A 877 -8.58 30.08 17.84
N ALA A 878 -9.21 31.16 18.32
CA ALA A 878 -10.35 31.79 17.67
C ALA A 878 -9.97 32.36 16.29
N GLN A 879 -8.80 32.99 16.16
CA GLN A 879 -8.29 33.49 14.89
C GLN A 879 -7.97 32.34 13.94
N ALA A 880 -7.36 31.25 14.40
CA ALA A 880 -7.07 30.09 13.57
C ALA A 880 -8.36 29.39 13.14
N ALA A 881 -9.36 29.33 14.02
CA ALA A 881 -10.70 28.84 13.70
C ALA A 881 -11.40 29.77 12.69
N LEU A 882 -11.26 31.09 12.85
CA LEU A 882 -11.79 32.09 11.93
C LEU A 882 -11.06 32.03 10.58
N GLU A 883 -9.74 31.93 10.53
CA GLU A 883 -8.95 31.76 9.30
C GLU A 883 -9.27 30.43 8.63
N ALA A 884 -9.44 29.35 9.41
CA ALA A 884 -9.89 28.07 8.86
C ALA A 884 -11.31 28.18 8.29
N LYS A 885 -12.19 28.94 8.95
CA LYS A 885 -13.55 29.25 8.48
C LYS A 885 -13.52 30.16 7.24
N GLU A 886 -12.73 31.22 7.23
CA GLU A 886 -12.53 32.11 6.09
C GLU A 886 -11.93 31.37 4.91
N LYS A 887 -10.89 30.55 5.11
CA LYS A 887 -10.36 29.68 4.04
C LYS A 887 -11.40 28.71 3.52
N ARG A 888 -12.36 28.30 4.36
CA ARG A 888 -13.48 27.47 3.94
C ARG A 888 -14.60 28.24 3.23
N GLU A 889 -14.75 29.53 3.51
CA GLU A 889 -15.75 30.41 2.91
C GLU A 889 -15.24 31.05 1.59
N LYS A 890 -13.97 31.45 1.55
CA LYS A 890 -13.26 32.11 0.44
C LYS A 890 -12.60 31.14 -0.53
N VAL A 891 -13.04 29.89 -0.57
CA VAL A 891 -12.46 28.87 -1.47
C VAL A 891 -12.47 29.35 -2.92
N ALA A 892 -13.53 30.06 -3.34
CA ALA A 892 -13.70 30.64 -4.69
C ALA A 892 -12.77 31.82 -4.99
N GLU A 893 -12.30 32.52 -3.96
CA GLU A 893 -11.34 33.61 -4.11
C GLU A 893 -9.91 33.06 -4.21
N ILE A 894 -9.64 31.96 -3.51
CA ILE A 894 -8.32 31.33 -3.43
C ILE A 894 -8.03 30.44 -4.64
N LEU A 895 -8.93 29.49 -4.92
CA LEU A 895 -8.89 28.69 -6.12
C LEU A 895 -9.63 29.51 -7.15
N THR A 896 -8.92 30.25 -8.01
CA THR A 896 -9.53 31.00 -9.11
C THR A 896 -9.71 30.09 -10.34
N GLU A 897 -10.58 30.48 -11.26
CA GLU A 897 -10.84 29.71 -12.49
C GLU A 897 -9.55 29.46 -13.29
N SER A 898 -8.72 30.48 -13.46
CA SER A 898 -7.42 30.36 -14.14
C SER A 898 -6.46 29.37 -13.45
N LEU A 899 -6.45 29.33 -12.11
CA LEU A 899 -5.60 28.42 -11.35
C LEU A 899 -6.14 27.00 -11.40
N PHE A 900 -7.46 26.86 -11.33
CA PHE A 900 -8.17 25.60 -11.50
C PHE A 900 -7.87 24.98 -12.87
N ASP A 901 -7.97 25.77 -13.95
CA ASP A 901 -7.71 25.32 -15.32
C ASP A 901 -6.27 24.79 -15.47
N LYS A 902 -5.28 25.48 -14.92
CA LYS A 902 -3.87 25.04 -14.95
C LYS A 902 -3.68 23.69 -14.26
N LEU A 903 -4.21 23.54 -13.05
CA LEU A 903 -4.14 22.31 -12.28
C LEU A 903 -4.91 21.16 -12.96
N GLN A 904 -6.02 21.48 -13.63
CA GLN A 904 -6.82 20.53 -14.37
C GLN A 904 -6.13 20.08 -15.67
N MET A 905 -5.50 20.99 -16.42
CA MET A 905 -4.69 20.65 -17.59
C MET A 905 -3.53 19.73 -17.23
N GLU A 906 -2.82 20.02 -16.14
CA GLU A 906 -1.74 19.19 -15.62
C GLU A 906 -2.23 17.79 -15.20
N TYR A 907 -3.37 17.73 -14.51
CA TYR A 907 -4.00 16.46 -14.17
C TYR A 907 -4.36 15.64 -15.43
N TYR A 908 -4.81 16.29 -16.50
CA TYR A 908 -5.12 15.61 -17.77
C TYR A 908 -3.89 15.18 -18.56
N SER A 909 -2.76 15.88 -18.47
CA SER A 909 -1.51 15.50 -19.14
C SER A 909 -0.75 14.39 -18.41
N GLU A 910 -0.66 14.45 -17.08
CA GLU A 910 0.16 13.52 -16.28
C GLU A 910 -0.65 12.43 -15.55
N GLY A 911 -1.98 12.54 -15.55
CA GLY A 911 -2.88 11.64 -14.82
C GLY A 911 -2.91 11.85 -13.30
N LYS A 912 -2.21 12.89 -12.82
CA LYS A 912 -2.14 13.35 -11.43
C LYS A 912 -1.64 14.81 -11.43
N ILE A 913 -1.87 15.52 -10.33
CA ILE A 913 -1.19 16.82 -10.10
C ILE A 913 0.26 16.54 -9.67
N ASN A 914 1.24 17.23 -10.25
CA ASN A 914 2.63 17.13 -9.82
C ASN A 914 2.83 17.97 -8.57
N GLU A 915 3.05 17.29 -7.45
CA GLU A 915 3.14 17.95 -6.15
C GLU A 915 4.41 18.81 -5.96
N ASN A 916 5.35 18.77 -6.91
CA ASN A 916 6.59 19.53 -6.85
C ASN A 916 6.51 20.87 -7.60
N THR A 917 5.36 21.23 -8.16
CA THR A 917 5.20 22.51 -8.86
C THR A 917 4.98 23.66 -7.88
N GLU A 918 5.55 24.81 -8.19
CA GLU A 918 5.48 26.01 -7.34
C GLU A 918 4.03 26.50 -7.15
N PHE A 919 3.19 26.36 -8.18
CA PHE A 919 1.78 26.76 -8.11
C PHE A 919 0.91 25.78 -7.31
N TRP A 920 1.17 24.46 -7.34
CA TRP A 920 0.45 23.53 -6.47
C TRP A 920 0.75 23.80 -5.00
N GLU A 921 2.01 24.01 -4.64
CA GLU A 921 2.39 24.32 -3.25
C GLU A 921 1.79 25.66 -2.79
N ALA A 922 1.70 26.67 -3.67
CA ALA A 922 0.99 27.91 -3.39
C ALA A 922 -0.52 27.68 -3.15
N THR A 923 -1.18 26.88 -3.99
CA THR A 923 -2.61 26.55 -3.89
C THR A 923 -2.92 25.77 -2.61
N LYS A 924 -2.11 24.75 -2.32
CA LYS A 924 -2.22 23.90 -1.14
C LYS A 924 -2.07 24.68 0.17
N LYS A 925 -1.21 25.71 0.18
CA LYS A 925 -1.00 26.59 1.33
C LYS A 925 -2.17 27.58 1.53
N ALA A 926 -2.74 28.07 0.44
CA ALA A 926 -3.83 29.03 0.47
C ALA A 926 -5.17 28.38 0.89
N LEU A 927 -5.48 27.19 0.36
CA LEU A 927 -6.69 26.43 0.72
C LEU A 927 -6.65 25.83 2.12
N HIS A 928 -7.82 25.54 2.69
CA HIS A 928 -7.92 24.71 3.91
C HIS A 928 -7.38 23.29 3.63
N LYS A 929 -6.75 22.63 4.62
CA LYS A 929 -6.09 21.32 4.45
C LYS A 929 -7.01 20.23 3.90
N ASP A 930 -8.26 20.23 4.34
CA ASP A 930 -9.28 19.27 3.89
C ASP A 930 -9.69 19.56 2.45
N HIS A 931 -9.71 20.84 2.05
CA HIS A 931 -10.06 21.28 0.71
C HIS A 931 -8.95 20.99 -0.29
N SER A 932 -7.69 21.22 0.05
CA SER A 932 -6.57 20.82 -0.81
C SER A 932 -6.48 19.30 -0.97
N SER A 933 -6.72 18.53 0.09
CA SER A 933 -6.81 17.07 0.00
C SER A 933 -7.99 16.59 -0.86
N ALA A 934 -9.13 17.28 -0.79
CA ALA A 934 -10.30 16.98 -1.61
C ALA A 934 -10.07 17.39 -3.07
N LEU A 935 -9.49 18.57 -3.33
CA LEU A 935 -9.19 19.09 -4.66
C LEU A 935 -8.42 18.07 -5.51
N LYS A 936 -7.38 17.45 -4.94
CA LYS A 936 -6.64 16.34 -5.60
C LYS A 936 -7.54 15.21 -6.11
N SER A 937 -8.63 14.96 -5.41
CA SER A 937 -9.56 13.87 -5.68
C SER A 937 -10.69 14.27 -6.64
N ILE A 938 -11.02 15.56 -6.75
CA ILE A 938 -12.23 16.05 -7.46
C ILE A 938 -11.91 16.85 -8.73
N ILE A 939 -10.70 17.40 -8.86
CA ILE A 939 -10.31 18.30 -9.95
C ILE A 939 -10.45 17.70 -11.35
N GLY A 940 -10.32 16.38 -11.46
CA GLY A 940 -10.48 15.64 -12.71
C GLY A 940 -11.91 15.31 -13.10
N PHE A 941 -12.91 15.81 -12.34
CA PHE A 941 -14.32 15.40 -12.45
C PHE A 941 -15.29 16.57 -12.48
N LEU A 942 -15.00 17.64 -11.75
CA LEU A 942 -15.88 18.79 -11.61
C LEU A 942 -15.33 19.96 -12.43
N ASN A 943 -16.20 20.89 -12.83
CA ASN A 943 -15.74 22.19 -13.34
C ASN A 943 -15.37 23.12 -12.19
N TYR A 944 -14.90 24.31 -12.52
CA TYR A 944 -14.51 25.31 -11.54
C TYR A 944 -15.61 25.59 -10.50
N GLU A 945 -16.79 26.04 -10.95
CA GLU A 945 -17.91 26.43 -10.08
C GLU A 945 -18.39 25.29 -9.16
N GLN A 946 -18.44 24.08 -9.68
CA GLN A 946 -18.79 22.88 -8.91
C GLN A 946 -17.72 22.48 -7.91
N THR A 947 -16.45 22.58 -8.31
CA THR A 947 -15.32 22.32 -7.43
C THR A 947 -15.40 23.26 -6.24
N ILE A 948 -15.64 24.55 -6.48
CA ILE A 948 -15.89 25.52 -5.42
C ILE A 948 -17.07 25.09 -4.56
N LYS A 949 -18.21 24.77 -5.17
CA LYS A 949 -19.44 24.35 -4.46
C LYS A 949 -19.22 23.14 -3.54
N GLU A 950 -18.46 22.14 -3.99
CA GLU A 950 -18.16 20.95 -3.17
C GLU A 950 -17.13 21.20 -2.11
N LEU A 951 -16.06 21.94 -2.42
CA LEU A 951 -15.08 22.32 -1.42
C LEU A 951 -15.73 23.14 -0.30
N THR A 952 -16.61 24.09 -0.61
CA THR A 952 -17.37 24.86 0.41
C THR A 952 -18.25 23.97 1.31
N ARG A 953 -18.68 22.80 0.83
CA ARG A 953 -19.47 21.82 1.62
C ARG A 953 -18.62 20.94 2.51
N ILE A 954 -17.33 20.79 2.22
CA ILE A 954 -16.43 19.94 3.02
C ILE A 954 -16.05 20.67 4.30
N GLN A 955 -16.56 20.16 5.41
CA GLN A 955 -16.30 20.65 6.75
C GLN A 955 -15.47 19.65 7.59
N LYS A 956 -15.47 18.36 7.24
CA LYS A 956 -14.75 17.29 7.95
C LYS A 956 -14.18 16.24 6.99
N ARG A 957 -13.12 15.54 7.41
CA ARG A 957 -12.45 14.48 6.63
C ARG A 957 -13.35 13.31 6.21
N ALA A 958 -14.37 12.99 7.00
CA ALA A 958 -15.36 11.95 6.64
C ALA A 958 -16.12 12.29 5.36
N GLN A 959 -16.44 13.58 5.15
CA GLN A 959 -17.11 14.06 3.94
C GLN A 959 -16.20 14.01 2.72
N ILE A 960 -14.87 14.07 2.90
CA ILE A 960 -13.92 13.81 1.81
C ILE A 960 -14.02 12.35 1.37
N ASN A 961 -14.13 11.41 2.32
CA ASN A 961 -14.32 10.00 1.97
C ASN A 961 -15.69 9.74 1.37
N GLU A 962 -16.75 10.40 1.84
CA GLU A 962 -18.09 10.35 1.26
C GLU A 962 -18.13 10.94 -0.16
N LEU A 963 -17.57 12.14 -0.36
CA LEU A 963 -17.41 12.78 -1.66
C LEU A 963 -16.51 11.95 -2.58
N ARG A 964 -15.41 11.40 -2.07
CA ARG A 964 -14.56 10.48 -2.82
C ARG A 964 -15.32 9.20 -3.17
N ASN A 965 -16.18 8.68 -2.30
CA ASN A 965 -17.03 7.53 -2.63
C ASN A 965 -18.09 7.91 -3.67
N HIS A 966 -18.74 9.08 -3.56
CA HIS A 966 -19.68 9.62 -4.56
C HIS A 966 -19.00 9.85 -5.92
N LEU A 967 -17.78 10.38 -5.92
CA LEU A 967 -16.99 10.62 -7.13
C LEU A 967 -16.24 9.38 -7.62
N LYS A 968 -16.03 8.37 -6.78
CA LYS A 968 -15.49 7.06 -7.19
C LYS A 968 -16.46 6.38 -8.14
N TYR A 969 -17.78 6.60 -7.98
CA TYR A 969 -18.78 6.19 -8.98
C TYR A 969 -18.66 6.97 -10.30
N TYR A 970 -18.19 8.22 -10.29
CA TYR A 970 -17.86 9.01 -11.51
C TYR A 970 -16.48 8.68 -12.10
N ALA A 971 -15.52 8.25 -11.29
CA ALA A 971 -14.23 7.71 -11.74
C ALA A 971 -14.42 6.32 -12.38
N ASP A 972 -15.30 5.51 -11.81
CA ASP A 972 -15.84 4.31 -12.46
C ASP A 972 -16.59 4.70 -13.75
N LEU A 973 -17.16 5.91 -13.84
CA LEU A 973 -17.75 6.51 -15.05
C LEU A 973 -16.68 7.04 -16.06
N LYS A 974 -15.45 7.32 -15.61
CA LYS A 974 -14.29 7.66 -16.46
C LYS A 974 -13.61 6.39 -17.01
N ASP A 975 -13.57 5.33 -16.21
CA ASP A 975 -13.25 3.98 -16.66
C ASP A 975 -14.35 3.42 -17.60
N PHE A 976 -15.62 3.81 -17.40
CA PHE A 976 -16.74 3.64 -18.33
C PHE A 976 -16.49 4.35 -19.69
N ILE A 977 -16.02 5.60 -19.72
CA ILE A 977 -15.69 6.32 -20.98
C ILE A 977 -14.52 5.66 -21.71
N LYS A 978 -13.48 5.22 -20.99
CA LYS A 978 -12.39 4.42 -21.59
C LYS A 978 -12.86 3.08 -22.14
N SER A 979 -13.90 2.49 -21.55
CA SER A 979 -14.52 1.25 -22.03
C SER A 979 -15.47 1.45 -23.23
N GLU A 980 -16.05 2.65 -23.37
CA GLU A 980 -16.93 3.04 -24.47
C GLU A 980 -16.14 3.39 -25.75
N ALA A 981 -15.00 4.08 -25.63
CA ALA A 981 -14.03 4.27 -26.72
C ALA A 981 -13.45 2.93 -27.26
N ALA A 982 -13.65 1.84 -26.52
CA ALA A 982 -13.29 0.48 -26.89
C ALA A 982 -14.49 -0.37 -27.36
N GLY A 983 -15.67 0.23 -27.58
CA GLY A 983 -16.85 -0.43 -28.16
C GLY A 983 -17.54 -1.43 -27.23
N LYS A 984 -17.72 -1.12 -25.94
CA LYS A 984 -18.47 -1.97 -25.01
C LYS A 984 -19.55 -1.14 -24.29
N LYS A 985 -20.85 -1.39 -24.57
CA LYS A 985 -21.97 -0.86 -23.77
C LYS A 985 -21.85 -1.43 -22.35
N ASN A 986 -21.79 -0.55 -21.38
CA ASN A 986 -21.62 -0.87 -19.97
C ASN A 986 -22.96 -0.72 -19.21
N LEU A 987 -23.10 -1.46 -18.11
CA LEU A 987 -24.05 -1.33 -16.98
C LEU A 987 -24.84 -0.01 -16.91
N THR A 988 -24.16 1.13 -16.89
CA THR A 988 -24.77 2.47 -16.73
C THR A 988 -25.56 2.89 -17.97
N HIS A 989 -25.15 2.44 -19.16
CA HIS A 989 -25.87 2.63 -20.42
C HIS A 989 -27.17 1.80 -20.45
N THR A 990 -27.16 0.59 -19.87
CA THR A 990 -28.36 -0.24 -19.70
C THR A 990 -29.30 0.34 -18.65
N ILE A 991 -28.76 0.84 -17.54
CA ILE A 991 -29.53 1.50 -16.47
C ILE A 991 -30.17 2.80 -17.00
N ILE A 992 -29.42 3.64 -17.71
CA ILE A 992 -29.94 4.88 -18.31
C ILE A 992 -30.99 4.57 -19.41
N ALA A 993 -30.75 3.58 -20.28
CA ALA A 993 -31.71 3.18 -21.32
C ALA A 993 -32.98 2.50 -20.78
N ARG A 994 -32.95 1.88 -19.58
CA ARG A 994 -34.14 1.34 -18.91
C ARG A 994 -34.87 2.39 -18.07
N LEU A 995 -34.13 3.31 -17.45
CA LEU A 995 -34.72 4.49 -16.84
C LEU A 995 -35.46 5.32 -17.90
N GLU A 996 -34.91 5.49 -19.12
CA GLU A 996 -35.61 6.13 -20.25
C GLU A 996 -36.96 5.47 -20.60
N GLN A 997 -37.01 4.13 -20.71
CA GLN A 997 -38.26 3.42 -21.02
C GLN A 997 -39.34 3.58 -19.94
N VAL A 998 -38.93 3.86 -18.72
CA VAL A 998 -39.81 4.00 -17.55
C VAL A 998 -40.26 5.46 -17.38
N PHE A 999 -39.42 6.42 -17.74
CA PHE A 999 -39.78 7.85 -17.70
C PHE A 999 -40.72 8.25 -18.84
N ASP A 1000 -40.77 7.52 -19.95
CA ASP A 1000 -41.79 7.68 -21.00
C ASP A 1000 -43.18 7.17 -20.58
N SER A 1001 -43.26 6.26 -19.59
CA SER A 1001 -44.53 5.83 -19.00
C SER A 1001 -44.87 6.70 -17.78
N GLN A 1002 -45.65 7.76 -17.96
CA GLN A 1002 -46.06 8.60 -16.84
C GLN A 1002 -46.79 7.79 -15.75
N THR A 1003 -46.45 8.10 -14.48
CA THR A 1003 -46.96 7.57 -13.20
C THR A 1003 -46.39 6.23 -12.72
N MET A 1004 -45.21 6.28 -12.08
CA MET A 1004 -44.75 5.19 -11.21
C MET A 1004 -45.16 5.41 -9.74
N THR A 1005 -45.84 4.43 -9.14
CA THR A 1005 -46.07 4.32 -7.69
C THR A 1005 -44.80 3.80 -6.98
N ALA A 1006 -44.75 3.90 -5.64
CA ALA A 1006 -43.60 3.42 -4.86
C ALA A 1006 -43.31 1.91 -5.07
N GLY A 1007 -44.36 1.09 -5.23
CA GLY A 1007 -44.22 -0.34 -5.53
C GLY A 1007 -43.58 -0.62 -6.89
N GLY A 1008 -43.91 0.17 -7.91
CA GLY A 1008 -43.29 0.02 -9.23
C GLY A 1008 -41.78 0.33 -9.22
N ARG A 1009 -41.32 1.25 -8.36
CA ARG A 1009 -39.89 1.58 -8.24
C ARG A 1009 -39.06 0.41 -7.71
N ASP A 1010 -39.60 -0.31 -6.73
CA ASP A 1010 -38.92 -1.47 -6.13
C ASP A 1010 -38.95 -2.68 -7.06
N GLU A 1011 -40.03 -2.86 -7.83
CA GLU A 1011 -40.11 -3.86 -8.91
C GLU A 1011 -39.10 -3.58 -10.02
N LEU A 1012 -39.01 -2.33 -10.47
CA LEU A 1012 -38.05 -1.93 -11.50
C LEU A 1012 -36.61 -1.99 -11.00
N LEU A 1013 -36.35 -1.61 -9.75
CA LEU A 1013 -35.06 -1.81 -9.10
C LEU A 1013 -34.72 -3.30 -9.06
N ALA A 1014 -35.67 -4.16 -8.68
CA ALA A 1014 -35.48 -5.60 -8.63
C ALA A 1014 -35.24 -6.20 -10.02
N GLU A 1015 -35.90 -5.67 -11.05
CA GLU A 1015 -35.77 -6.08 -12.46
C GLU A 1015 -34.42 -5.66 -13.04
N VAL A 1016 -34.03 -4.39 -12.87
CA VAL A 1016 -32.71 -3.87 -13.31
C VAL A 1016 -31.58 -4.55 -12.55
N THR A 1017 -31.72 -4.73 -11.23
CA THR A 1017 -30.69 -5.40 -10.41
C THR A 1017 -30.62 -6.91 -10.71
N ALA A 1018 -31.71 -7.51 -11.19
CA ALA A 1018 -31.74 -8.92 -11.61
C ALA A 1018 -30.90 -9.19 -12.86
N GLU A 1019 -30.73 -8.20 -13.74
CA GLU A 1019 -29.97 -8.34 -14.99
C GLU A 1019 -28.45 -8.43 -14.75
N PHE A 1020 -27.97 -8.04 -13.58
CA PHE A 1020 -26.53 -8.00 -13.27
C PHE A 1020 -26.07 -9.17 -12.41
N LYS A 1021 -24.89 -9.72 -12.72
CA LYS A 1021 -24.38 -10.94 -12.08
C LYS A 1021 -23.29 -10.63 -11.05
N GLY A 1022 -23.40 -11.24 -9.88
CA GLY A 1022 -22.49 -11.06 -8.74
C GLY A 1022 -23.00 -10.03 -7.72
N ALA A 1023 -22.92 -10.36 -6.43
CA ALA A 1023 -23.47 -9.56 -5.34
C ALA A 1023 -22.89 -8.13 -5.29
N LYS A 1024 -21.62 -7.96 -5.66
CA LYS A 1024 -20.98 -6.65 -5.72
C LYS A 1024 -21.55 -5.78 -6.83
N ALA A 1025 -21.78 -6.33 -8.03
CA ALA A 1025 -22.39 -5.60 -9.14
C ALA A 1025 -23.86 -5.31 -8.88
N LYS A 1026 -24.63 -6.28 -8.36
CA LYS A 1026 -26.03 -6.06 -7.93
C LYS A 1026 -26.14 -4.98 -6.87
N LYS A 1027 -25.25 -5.00 -5.87
CA LYS A 1027 -25.19 -3.97 -4.84
C LYS A 1027 -24.81 -2.61 -5.43
N THR A 1028 -23.79 -2.55 -6.28
CA THR A 1028 -23.40 -1.32 -6.98
C THR A 1028 -24.55 -0.76 -7.84
N VAL A 1029 -25.29 -1.61 -8.54
CA VAL A 1029 -26.46 -1.20 -9.34
C VAL A 1029 -27.61 -0.76 -8.45
N ALA A 1030 -27.91 -1.49 -7.39
CA ALA A 1030 -28.96 -1.11 -6.46
C ALA A 1030 -28.64 0.18 -5.71
N ASP A 1031 -27.39 0.37 -5.30
CA ASP A 1031 -26.91 1.60 -4.68
C ASP A 1031 -26.93 2.77 -5.68
N THR A 1032 -26.56 2.53 -6.95
CA THR A 1032 -26.63 3.54 -8.04
C THR A 1032 -28.08 3.90 -8.36
N PHE A 1033 -28.98 2.93 -8.50
CA PHE A 1033 -30.39 3.11 -8.82
C PHE A 1033 -31.16 3.77 -7.68
N LYS A 1034 -30.90 3.36 -6.42
CA LYS A 1034 -31.42 4.03 -5.22
C LYS A 1034 -30.91 5.47 -5.13
N TYR A 1035 -29.67 5.75 -5.50
CA TYR A 1035 -29.12 7.11 -5.52
C TYR A 1035 -29.81 7.99 -6.58
N PHE A 1036 -30.08 7.45 -7.78
CA PHE A 1036 -30.86 8.13 -8.83
C PHE A 1036 -32.30 8.44 -8.40
N PHE A 1037 -32.98 7.51 -7.71
CA PHE A 1037 -34.36 7.72 -7.25
C PHE A 1037 -34.48 8.48 -5.92
N MET A 1038 -33.50 8.42 -5.01
CA MET A 1038 -33.41 9.30 -3.84
C MET A 1038 -33.29 10.77 -4.23
N GLN A 1039 -32.81 11.07 -5.45
CA GLN A 1039 -32.80 12.43 -6.00
C GLN A 1039 -34.17 12.87 -6.55
N SER A 1040 -35.13 11.95 -6.68
CA SER A 1040 -36.45 12.17 -7.32
C SER A 1040 -37.65 12.10 -6.37
N ASP A 1041 -37.45 11.79 -5.08
CA ASP A 1041 -38.54 11.72 -4.10
C ASP A 1041 -38.59 12.98 -3.20
N PRO A 1042 -39.58 13.88 -3.39
CA PRO A 1042 -39.72 15.08 -2.57
C PRO A 1042 -40.03 14.79 -1.09
N LYS A 1043 -40.44 13.57 -0.74
CA LYS A 1043 -40.85 13.17 0.62
C LYS A 1043 -39.74 12.45 1.40
N SER A 1044 -38.59 12.12 0.81
CA SER A 1044 -37.47 11.44 1.47
C SER A 1044 -36.67 12.35 2.44
N LYS A 1045 -37.35 13.29 3.10
CA LYS A 1045 -36.72 14.32 3.95
C LYS A 1045 -36.32 13.87 5.35
N ARG A 1046 -36.55 12.63 5.81
CA ARG A 1046 -36.16 12.23 7.18
C ARG A 1046 -35.77 10.76 7.29
N ILE A 1047 -34.47 10.53 7.47
CA ILE A 1047 -33.95 9.40 8.25
C ILE A 1047 -33.11 10.03 9.36
N ASN A 1048 -33.48 9.81 10.62
CA ASN A 1048 -32.83 10.37 11.82
C ASN A 1048 -32.75 11.92 11.89
N GLY A 1049 -33.82 12.63 11.49
CA GLY A 1049 -33.92 14.08 11.69
C GLY A 1049 -33.00 14.95 10.83
N ASN A 1050 -32.12 14.37 10.01
CA ASN A 1050 -31.23 15.12 9.12
C ASN A 1050 -31.72 15.04 7.67
N VAL A 1051 -31.91 16.21 7.06
CA VAL A 1051 -32.34 16.37 5.67
C VAL A 1051 -31.22 15.94 4.73
N VAL A 1052 -31.42 14.87 3.96
CA VAL A 1052 -30.56 14.53 2.82
C VAL A 1052 -30.88 15.51 1.68
N LYS A 1053 -30.00 16.49 1.44
CA LYS A 1053 -30.14 17.43 0.31
C LYS A 1053 -29.63 16.76 -0.97
N VAL A 1054 -30.55 16.60 -1.91
CA VAL A 1054 -30.33 16.23 -3.33
C VAL A 1054 -29.47 17.31 -4.01
N TYR A 1055 -28.35 16.92 -4.62
CA TYR A 1055 -27.38 17.86 -5.21
C TYR A 1055 -27.33 17.74 -6.74
N LYS A 1056 -27.81 18.77 -7.46
CA LYS A 1056 -27.54 18.96 -8.89
C LYS A 1056 -26.09 19.39 -9.11
N TYR A 1057 -25.38 18.61 -9.91
CA TYR A 1057 -24.04 18.90 -10.42
C TYR A 1057 -24.13 19.19 -11.92
N GLU A 1058 -23.85 20.42 -12.37
CA GLU A 1058 -23.64 20.72 -13.81
C GLU A 1058 -22.16 20.53 -14.16
N LEU A 1059 -21.78 19.32 -14.59
CA LEU A 1059 -20.44 18.94 -15.04
C LEU A 1059 -19.88 19.94 -16.09
N LEU A 1060 -18.54 19.98 -16.26
CA LEU A 1060 -17.81 20.74 -17.29
C LEU A 1060 -18.63 21.06 -18.53
N SER A 1061 -18.58 22.32 -18.96
CA SER A 1061 -19.38 22.80 -20.08
C SER A 1061 -19.14 21.90 -21.30
N LEU A 1062 -20.23 21.67 -22.04
CA LEU A 1062 -20.29 20.95 -23.30
C LEU A 1062 -19.03 21.12 -24.17
N LYS A 1063 -18.58 22.36 -24.36
CA LYS A 1063 -17.40 22.72 -25.16
C LYS A 1063 -16.06 22.18 -24.60
N GLY A 1064 -15.90 22.13 -23.27
CA GLY A 1064 -14.71 21.59 -22.61
C GLY A 1064 -14.63 20.06 -22.74
N MET A 1065 -15.78 19.38 -22.63
CA MET A 1065 -15.86 17.93 -22.84
C MET A 1065 -15.68 17.54 -24.31
N VAL A 1066 -16.24 18.30 -25.25
CA VAL A 1066 -16.05 18.11 -26.71
C VAL A 1066 -14.57 18.24 -27.09
N SER A 1067 -13.89 19.29 -26.64
CA SER A 1067 -12.52 19.62 -27.08
C SER A 1067 -11.44 18.67 -26.53
N HIS A 1068 -11.59 18.16 -25.31
CA HIS A 1068 -10.57 17.33 -24.64
C HIS A 1068 -10.91 15.83 -24.62
N HIS A 1069 -12.18 15.46 -24.85
CA HIS A 1069 -12.64 14.07 -24.80
C HIS A 1069 -13.32 13.57 -26.09
N LYS A 1070 -13.31 14.37 -27.17
CA LYS A 1070 -13.76 14.03 -28.54
C LYS A 1070 -15.25 13.67 -28.69
N PHE A 1071 -16.11 14.10 -27.78
CA PHE A 1071 -17.57 14.02 -27.96
C PHE A 1071 -18.07 15.09 -28.95
N THR A 1072 -19.23 14.88 -29.57
CA THR A 1072 -19.92 15.94 -30.34
C THR A 1072 -20.87 16.75 -29.45
N GLU A 1073 -21.13 18.00 -29.84
CA GLU A 1073 -22.04 18.88 -29.09
C GLU A 1073 -23.47 18.31 -29.01
N SER A 1074 -23.87 17.50 -29.99
CA SER A 1074 -25.16 16.80 -30.03
C SER A 1074 -25.26 15.70 -28.97
N GLU A 1075 -24.23 14.87 -28.81
CA GLU A 1075 -24.22 13.74 -27.86
C GLU A 1075 -24.27 14.23 -26.41
N ILE A 1076 -23.53 15.29 -26.10
CA ILE A 1076 -23.55 15.85 -24.74
C ILE A 1076 -24.85 16.64 -24.49
N LYS A 1077 -25.46 17.29 -25.51
CA LYS A 1077 -26.77 17.94 -25.38
C LYS A 1077 -27.89 16.93 -25.16
N GLU A 1078 -27.80 15.76 -25.78
CA GLU A 1078 -28.73 14.65 -25.57
C GLU A 1078 -28.59 14.05 -24.16
N MET A 1079 -27.36 13.88 -23.66
CA MET A 1079 -27.12 13.45 -22.28
C MET A 1079 -27.62 14.47 -21.25
N TYR A 1080 -27.40 15.76 -21.50
CA TYR A 1080 -27.85 16.83 -20.60
C TYR A 1080 -29.37 17.08 -20.67
N SER A 1081 -30.01 16.98 -21.84
CA SER A 1081 -31.46 17.14 -21.95
C SER A 1081 -32.19 16.04 -21.17
N LYS A 1082 -31.67 14.80 -21.20
CA LYS A 1082 -32.20 13.66 -20.43
C LYS A 1082 -31.97 13.77 -18.93
N LEU A 1083 -30.88 14.43 -18.51
CA LEU A 1083 -30.60 14.75 -17.09
C LEU A 1083 -31.41 15.96 -16.57
N HIS A 1084 -31.72 16.94 -17.41
CA HIS A 1084 -32.37 18.20 -17.02
C HIS A 1084 -33.90 18.20 -17.18
N TYR A 1085 -34.46 17.25 -17.95
CA TYR A 1085 -35.93 17.11 -18.15
C TYR A 1085 -36.71 16.87 -16.84
N ASN A 1086 -36.03 16.44 -15.77
CA ASN A 1086 -36.65 16.17 -14.47
C ASN A 1086 -36.65 17.36 -13.48
N LEU A 1087 -36.31 18.58 -13.93
CA LEU A 1087 -36.25 19.76 -13.05
C LEU A 1087 -37.28 20.84 -13.36
N LYS A 1088 -38.09 20.62 -14.39
CA LYS A 1088 -39.24 21.46 -14.77
C LYS A 1088 -40.59 20.75 -14.63
N ILE A 1089 -40.69 19.69 -13.83
CA ILE A 1089 -41.99 19.15 -13.40
C ILE A 1089 -42.30 19.68 -11.99
N LYS A 1090 -42.44 21.02 -11.91
CA LYS A 1090 -43.20 21.82 -10.93
C LYS A 1090 -43.02 23.31 -11.26
N GLU A 1091 -43.48 23.70 -12.44
CA GLU A 1091 -44.53 24.70 -12.64
C GLU A 1091 -45.65 23.98 -13.40
#